data_AF-A0A246AFR9-F1
#
_entry.id   AF-A0A246AFR9-F1
#
_cell.length_a   1.000
_cell.length_b   1.000
_cell.length_c   1.000
_cell.angle_alpha   90.00
_cell.angle_beta   90.00
_cell.angle_gamma   90.00
#
_symmetry.space_group_name_H-M   'P 1'
#
loop_
_entity.id
_entity.type
_entity.pdbx_description
1 polymer ?
#
loop_
_entity_poly.entity_id
_entity_poly.type
_entity_poly.pdbx_seq_one_letter_code
_entity_poly.pdbx_strand_id
1 'polypeptide(L)'
;MKILALRILPPIAIGRLGSSAVPLSAYDLGLSPERPLDFRNIIPKQTFSVDPVSGKITGELPKQINFKDAPSVESRDGKIHPVAPFLEVFALTDEDGDRLVPLTEALLIMAGYSLKDISWDVEVGNIKIFRRTGKEGDKIYAKVLGLNSHAVAPLLGESENFLPGKTLPLGSVQFISPTAEFPEVRFRFTPGAGKVYGSSRFRNESPNKLNQPDPIINSEDLVIYDKEKGWWGYCEKGVGEPTYTNPAQIFAGYYLENNDRISWGYLDDECDGFVSVHLKGKDDKLTARAHISAGPPAFAPDTLPVRVVSDELEQILLGPEVTGEVDIEEAEEIVRRALETIRLMNTSVMNGNSFEGIQNAASTMVRQNTNDFGRLYEPIMATSIVDNLALRALHERVFGGLSTGAAAWFADALRHPNEIGDLSSPMLRKMPALMRGADGRSLTLTHRQINLVIQAAAGAIFKDSQAAGALDKSSLSDKALKASNLTAQLHYLGEGNPFSILPRAAISNCFPGLEFDFRNLWRRAFEGILLIENNNYVVSADPEFEHLKGCRLVAIGYKPTMVATSGPVFPGGDSIPLITAANPNGVSFMEWSNSMAQVLQKQGEEVICHFTIGPSITEVVALAKDLDNEKLYQKVPLKVNHFFEADTSVFSEEIIKPGEMTQGLCAPWQNDYRECACYYWAASRPDFVNVVPDEKGLSSGDNWMAKKRTGEYILDNRTDSRLLSYDDLFRNWEGELSFIIKGNDATGTDQEK
;
A
#
# COMPACT_ATOMS: atom_id res chain seq x y z
N MET A 1 34.56 -20.83 -11.20
CA MET A 1 33.44 -19.93 -10.93
C MET A 1 33.05 -19.07 -12.12
N LYS A 2 31.78 -19.20 -12.55
CA LYS A 2 31.05 -18.32 -13.45
C LYS A 2 29.79 -17.83 -12.72
N ILE A 3 29.47 -16.55 -12.86
CA ILE A 3 28.16 -16.01 -12.42
C ILE A 3 27.14 -16.34 -13.52
N LEU A 4 26.06 -17.01 -13.14
CA LEU A 4 24.98 -17.44 -14.05
C LEU A 4 23.85 -16.43 -14.11
N ALA A 5 23.49 -15.84 -12.97
CA ALA A 5 22.41 -14.86 -12.86
C ALA A 5 22.64 -13.92 -11.67
N LEU A 6 21.98 -12.76 -11.71
CA LEU A 6 21.93 -11.80 -10.62
C LEU A 6 20.50 -11.69 -10.07
N ARG A 7 20.38 -11.26 -8.80
CA ARG A 7 19.13 -10.82 -8.17
C ARG A 7 19.41 -9.56 -7.35
N ILE A 8 18.43 -8.66 -7.24
CA ILE A 8 18.45 -7.55 -6.29
C ILE A 8 17.43 -7.87 -5.20
N LEU A 9 17.85 -7.87 -3.93
CA LEU A 9 16.99 -8.16 -2.79
C LEU A 9 16.95 -6.98 -1.79
N PRO A 10 15.79 -6.66 -1.19
CA PRO A 10 14.48 -7.21 -1.55
C PRO A 10 14.06 -6.79 -2.98
N PRO A 11 13.22 -7.58 -3.65
CA PRO A 11 12.78 -7.31 -5.03
C PRO A 11 11.86 -6.08 -5.12
N ILE A 12 11.26 -5.66 -4.00
CA ILE A 12 10.43 -4.47 -3.84
C ILE A 12 10.84 -3.81 -2.52
N ALA A 13 11.16 -2.52 -2.54
CA ALA A 13 11.54 -1.76 -1.35
C ALA A 13 10.79 -0.42 -1.27
N ILE A 14 10.41 -0.04 -0.05
CA ILE A 14 9.70 1.21 0.23
C ILE A 14 10.66 2.17 0.92
N GLY A 15 10.98 3.27 0.23
CA GLY A 15 11.51 4.47 0.87
C GLY A 15 10.37 5.23 1.54
N ARG A 16 10.58 5.72 2.77
CA ARG A 16 9.57 6.53 3.47
C ARG A 16 10.03 7.97 3.60
N LEU A 17 9.15 8.89 3.22
CA LEU A 17 9.40 10.33 3.12
C LEU A 17 9.84 10.92 4.47
N GLY A 18 10.72 11.92 4.42
CA GLY A 18 11.20 12.66 5.59
C GLY A 18 12.31 13.63 5.21
N SER A 19 12.41 14.77 5.90
CA SER A 19 13.36 15.83 5.55
C SER A 19 14.62 15.88 6.42
N SER A 20 14.79 14.96 7.38
CA SER A 20 16.06 14.86 8.11
C SER A 20 17.20 14.49 7.18
N ALA A 21 18.40 15.01 7.48
CA ALA A 21 19.63 14.66 6.78
C ALA A 21 20.14 13.26 7.16
N VAL A 22 19.64 12.71 8.27
CA VAL A 22 20.00 11.38 8.77
C VAL A 22 18.85 10.43 8.46
N PRO A 23 19.10 9.31 7.75
CA PRO A 23 18.09 8.30 7.52
C PRO A 23 17.78 7.48 8.78
N LEU A 24 16.58 6.88 8.81
CA LEU A 24 16.09 6.10 9.94
C LEU A 24 17.01 4.91 10.23
N SER A 25 17.31 4.72 11.51
CA SER A 25 18.09 3.58 11.99
C SER A 25 17.39 2.24 11.73
N ALA A 26 18.18 1.19 11.50
CA ALA A 26 17.69 -0.15 11.25
C ALA A 26 17.05 -0.75 12.52
N TYR A 27 15.92 -1.42 12.33
CA TYR A 27 15.22 -2.16 13.37
C TYR A 27 14.44 -3.32 12.78
N ASP A 28 14.10 -4.27 13.65
CA ASP A 28 13.23 -5.40 13.35
C ASP A 28 12.07 -5.44 14.35
N LEU A 29 11.05 -6.25 14.07
CA LEU A 29 9.88 -6.42 14.92
C LEU A 29 9.89 -7.80 15.57
N GLY A 30 9.98 -7.83 16.89
CA GLY A 30 9.89 -9.05 17.69
C GLY A 30 8.59 -9.17 18.45
N LEU A 31 8.12 -10.39 18.67
CA LEU A 31 7.04 -10.68 19.61
C LEU A 31 7.64 -10.97 21.00
N SER A 32 6.93 -10.58 22.07
CA SER A 32 7.26 -11.04 23.42
C SER A 32 6.79 -12.49 23.59
N PRO A 33 7.67 -13.43 23.96
CA PRO A 33 7.26 -14.81 24.25
C PRO A 33 6.26 -14.91 25.41
N GLU A 34 6.39 -14.03 26.41
CA GLU A 34 5.53 -14.01 27.61
C GLU A 34 4.22 -13.28 27.37
N ARG A 35 4.21 -12.32 26.43
CA ARG A 35 3.04 -11.50 26.07
C ARG A 35 2.91 -11.42 24.54
N PRO A 36 2.54 -12.52 23.85
CA PRO A 36 2.48 -12.58 22.38
C PRO A 36 1.42 -11.68 21.75
N LEU A 37 0.52 -11.13 22.58
CA LEU A 37 -0.53 -10.18 22.23
C LEU A 37 -0.28 -8.79 22.81
N ASP A 38 0.95 -8.44 23.20
CA ASP A 38 1.31 -7.03 23.44
C ASP A 38 1.63 -6.33 22.09
N PHE A 39 2.09 -5.09 22.11
CA PHE A 39 2.71 -4.45 20.94
C PHE A 39 3.99 -5.18 20.54
N ARG A 40 4.34 -5.12 19.24
CA ARG A 40 5.61 -5.67 18.76
C ARG A 40 6.76 -4.87 19.38
N ASN A 41 7.80 -5.56 19.79
CA ASN A 41 9.03 -4.93 20.24
C ASN A 41 9.81 -4.44 19.02
N ILE A 42 10.10 -3.15 18.99
CA ILE A 42 11.05 -2.57 18.04
C ILE A 42 12.45 -2.89 18.55
N ILE A 43 13.18 -3.72 17.80
CA ILE A 43 14.50 -4.22 18.18
C ILE A 43 15.53 -3.49 17.32
N PRO A 44 16.37 -2.60 17.89
CA PRO A 44 17.45 -1.98 17.15
C PRO A 44 18.38 -3.01 16.49
N LYS A 45 18.79 -2.73 15.24
CA LYS A 45 19.68 -3.57 14.44
C LYS A 45 20.87 -2.77 13.95
N GLN A 46 21.90 -3.47 13.49
CA GLN A 46 23.07 -2.88 12.86
C GLN A 46 22.61 -1.89 11.78
N THR A 47 22.99 -0.62 11.97
CA THR A 47 22.60 0.52 11.15
C THR A 47 23.81 1.02 10.40
N PHE A 48 23.62 1.35 9.12
CA PHE A 48 24.71 1.78 8.25
C PHE A 48 24.66 3.27 7.95
N SER A 49 25.79 3.93 8.18
CA SER A 49 26.09 5.27 7.69
C SER A 49 26.92 5.16 6.41
N VAL A 50 26.65 6.03 5.45
CA VAL A 50 27.34 6.05 4.15
C VAL A 50 27.91 7.43 3.91
N ASP A 51 29.21 7.51 3.63
CA ASP A 51 29.85 8.77 3.24
C ASP A 51 29.32 9.23 1.87
N PRO A 52 28.82 10.46 1.73
CA PRO A 52 28.11 10.90 0.52
C PRO A 52 29.00 11.07 -0.72
N VAL A 53 30.33 11.10 -0.54
CA VAL A 53 31.28 11.32 -1.64
C VAL A 53 31.99 10.03 -2.02
N SER A 54 32.56 9.33 -1.04
CA SER A 54 33.31 8.10 -1.25
C SER A 54 32.44 6.85 -1.27
N GLY A 55 31.20 6.91 -0.77
CA GLY A 55 30.29 5.78 -0.62
C GLY A 55 30.76 4.73 0.38
N LYS A 56 31.80 5.02 1.18
CA LYS A 56 32.26 4.12 2.24
C LYS A 56 31.17 3.95 3.28
N ILE A 57 30.92 2.70 3.63
CA ILE A 57 29.93 2.31 4.62
C ILE A 57 30.60 2.01 5.97
N THR A 58 29.96 2.45 7.04
CA THR A 58 30.32 2.12 8.42
C THR A 58 29.08 1.66 9.16
N GLY A 59 29.22 0.73 10.10
CA GLY A 59 28.10 0.21 10.86
C GLY A 59 28.18 0.48 12.35
N GLU A 60 27.04 0.72 12.96
CA GLU A 60 26.88 0.80 14.41
C GLU A 60 25.56 0.16 14.86
N LEU A 61 25.51 -0.35 16.08
CA LEU A 61 24.28 -0.81 16.70
C LEU A 61 23.70 0.34 17.54
N PRO A 62 22.59 0.96 17.13
CA PRO A 62 21.98 2.04 17.89
C PRO A 62 21.36 1.48 19.17
N LYS A 63 21.38 2.28 20.24
CA LYS A 63 20.76 1.91 21.52
C LYS A 63 19.23 1.97 21.47
N GLN A 64 18.71 2.87 20.65
CA GLN A 64 17.29 3.16 20.47
C GLN A 64 17.03 3.63 19.03
N ILE A 65 15.77 3.61 18.60
CA ILE A 65 15.37 4.12 17.30
C ILE A 65 14.70 5.47 17.47
N ASN A 66 15.25 6.50 16.84
CA ASN A 66 14.64 7.82 16.76
C ASN A 66 13.96 7.96 15.40
N PHE A 67 12.65 8.20 15.40
CA PHE A 67 11.88 8.38 14.17
C PHE A 67 11.84 9.84 13.71
N LYS A 68 11.99 10.77 14.66
CA LYS A 68 11.91 12.21 14.42
C LYS A 68 12.94 12.96 15.27
N ASP A 69 13.65 13.88 14.63
CA ASP A 69 14.52 14.87 15.28
C ASP A 69 13.65 15.95 15.93
N ALA A 70 13.17 15.67 17.14
CA ALA A 70 12.34 16.58 17.92
C ALA A 70 12.73 16.47 19.41
N PRO A 71 12.87 17.61 20.13
CA PRO A 71 13.21 17.57 21.54
C PRO A 71 12.08 17.01 22.42
N SER A 72 10.84 17.03 21.94
CA SER A 72 9.68 16.42 22.60
C SER A 72 8.53 16.15 21.61
N VAL A 73 7.49 15.42 22.04
CA VAL A 73 6.30 15.12 21.23
C VAL A 73 5.43 16.36 20.93
N GLU A 74 5.58 17.42 21.72
CA GLU A 74 4.93 18.72 21.50
C GLU A 74 5.65 19.58 20.46
N SER A 75 6.87 19.20 20.05
CA SER A 75 7.69 19.99 19.14
C SER A 75 7.14 19.93 17.72
N ARG A 76 6.96 21.11 17.11
CA ARG A 76 6.37 21.29 15.77
C ARG A 76 7.38 21.68 14.69
N ASP A 77 8.66 21.77 15.02
CA ASP A 77 9.76 22.07 14.10
C ASP A 77 10.63 20.84 13.81
N GLY A 78 10.26 19.68 14.34
CA GLY A 78 11.01 18.45 14.20
C GLY A 78 10.92 17.84 12.80
N LYS A 79 12.00 17.18 12.38
CA LYS A 79 12.13 16.54 11.06
C LYS A 79 12.10 15.03 11.18
N ILE A 80 11.43 14.37 10.26
CA ILE A 80 11.32 12.91 10.25
C ILE A 80 12.55 12.33 9.56
N HIS A 81 13.08 11.26 10.14
CA HIS A 81 14.15 10.45 9.55
C HIS A 81 13.58 9.68 8.35
N PRO A 82 14.02 9.95 7.10
CA PRO A 82 13.54 9.20 5.96
C PRO A 82 13.99 7.74 6.05
N VAL A 83 13.15 6.80 5.63
CA VAL A 83 13.58 5.41 5.43
C VAL A 83 14.24 5.32 4.06
N ALA A 84 15.53 5.02 4.04
CA ALA A 84 16.33 4.97 2.82
C ALA A 84 16.87 3.55 2.58
N PRO A 85 16.12 2.69 1.85
CA PRO A 85 16.43 1.28 1.71
C PRO A 85 17.78 1.01 1.04
N PHE A 86 18.50 0.03 1.57
CA PHE A 86 19.57 -0.69 0.90
C PHE A 86 19.00 -1.86 0.11
N LEU A 87 19.41 -1.95 -1.15
CA LEU A 87 19.20 -3.06 -2.05
C LEU A 87 20.53 -3.82 -2.19
N GLU A 88 20.51 -5.12 -1.97
CA GLU A 88 21.71 -5.97 -2.02
C GLU A 88 21.70 -6.84 -3.28
N VAL A 89 22.85 -6.99 -3.93
CA VAL A 89 22.98 -7.85 -5.11
C VAL A 89 23.38 -9.25 -4.69
N PHE A 90 22.67 -10.24 -5.22
CA PHE A 90 22.94 -11.65 -5.08
C PHE A 90 23.31 -12.26 -6.42
N ALA A 91 24.12 -13.32 -6.39
CA ALA A 91 24.56 -14.07 -7.55
C ALA A 91 24.17 -15.55 -7.43
N LEU A 92 23.76 -16.12 -8.55
CA LEU A 92 23.73 -17.57 -8.77
C LEU A 92 25.02 -17.95 -9.49
N THR A 93 25.72 -18.99 -9.02
CA THR A 93 27.01 -19.40 -9.61
C THR A 93 26.95 -20.83 -10.15
N ASP A 94 27.92 -21.20 -11.00
CA ASP A 94 28.07 -22.58 -11.48
C ASP A 94 28.50 -23.58 -10.39
N GLU A 95 29.09 -23.10 -9.29
CA GLU A 95 29.52 -23.90 -8.15
C GLU A 95 28.37 -24.16 -7.15
N ASP A 96 27.43 -23.22 -7.02
CA ASP A 96 26.27 -23.26 -6.12
C ASP A 96 24.99 -22.90 -6.91
N GLY A 97 24.64 -23.77 -7.85
CA GLY A 97 23.65 -23.51 -8.91
C GLY A 97 22.19 -23.46 -8.46
N ASP A 98 21.90 -23.70 -7.19
CA ASP A 98 20.56 -23.58 -6.61
C ASP A 98 20.47 -22.56 -5.46
N ARG A 99 21.58 -21.91 -5.09
CA ARG A 99 21.62 -20.90 -4.03
C ARG A 99 22.08 -19.54 -4.53
N LEU A 100 21.32 -18.53 -4.13
CA LEU A 100 21.68 -17.12 -4.22
C LEU A 100 22.64 -16.79 -3.09
N VAL A 101 23.87 -16.39 -3.45
CA VAL A 101 24.88 -15.91 -2.51
C VAL A 101 25.06 -14.40 -2.67
N PRO A 102 25.36 -13.63 -1.61
CA PRO A 102 25.65 -12.21 -1.74
C PRO A 102 26.80 -11.96 -2.71
N LEU A 103 26.61 -11.04 -3.66
CA LEU A 103 27.66 -10.63 -4.56
C LEU A 103 28.67 -9.77 -3.80
N THR A 104 29.92 -10.22 -3.74
CA THR A 104 31.02 -9.51 -3.08
C THR A 104 32.13 -9.19 -4.08
N GLU A 105 33.02 -8.26 -3.73
CA GLU A 105 34.20 -7.97 -4.56
C GLU A 105 35.09 -9.22 -4.75
N ALA A 106 35.23 -10.05 -3.72
CA ALA A 106 35.96 -11.31 -3.82
C ALA A 106 35.33 -12.28 -4.84
N LEU A 107 34.00 -12.42 -4.82
CA LEU A 107 33.26 -13.26 -5.77
C LEU A 107 33.39 -12.72 -7.20
N LEU A 108 33.30 -11.40 -7.39
CA LEU A 108 33.55 -10.77 -8.69
C LEU A 108 34.94 -11.13 -9.23
N ILE A 109 35.99 -10.98 -8.40
CA ILE A 109 37.37 -11.29 -8.78
C ILE A 109 37.52 -12.77 -9.14
N MET A 110 36.94 -13.68 -8.35
CA MET A 110 36.93 -15.11 -8.63
C MET A 110 36.25 -15.45 -9.97
N ALA A 111 35.20 -14.72 -10.33
CA ALA A 111 34.50 -14.84 -11.60
C ALA A 111 35.15 -14.06 -12.76
N GLY A 112 36.28 -13.38 -12.52
CA GLY A 112 37.03 -12.62 -13.54
C GLY A 112 36.53 -11.20 -13.80
N TYR A 113 35.75 -10.63 -12.87
CA TYR A 113 35.20 -9.28 -12.90
C TYR A 113 35.82 -8.38 -11.82
N SER A 114 35.47 -7.10 -11.87
CA SER A 114 35.79 -6.07 -10.88
C SER A 114 34.58 -5.17 -10.61
N LEU A 115 34.65 -4.34 -9.57
CA LEU A 115 33.59 -3.35 -9.30
C LEU A 115 33.36 -2.35 -10.45
N LYS A 116 34.37 -2.13 -11.31
CA LYS A 116 34.26 -1.24 -12.47
C LYS A 116 33.36 -1.81 -13.57
N ASP A 117 33.10 -3.11 -13.53
CA ASP A 117 32.24 -3.81 -14.49
C ASP A 117 30.76 -3.72 -14.08
N ILE A 118 30.47 -3.18 -12.89
CA ILE A 118 29.13 -2.91 -12.39
C ILE A 118 28.69 -1.49 -12.77
N SER A 119 27.46 -1.38 -13.26
CA SER A 119 26.77 -0.11 -13.45
C SER A 119 25.31 -0.22 -13.07
N TRP A 120 24.74 0.88 -12.57
CA TRP A 120 23.36 0.96 -12.14
C TRP A 120 22.55 1.91 -13.02
N ASP A 121 21.34 1.47 -13.37
CA ASP A 121 20.33 2.29 -14.04
C ASP A 121 19.14 2.46 -13.08
N VAL A 122 18.67 3.69 -12.91
CA VAL A 122 17.50 4.02 -12.09
C VAL A 122 16.54 4.84 -12.91
N GLU A 123 15.27 4.44 -12.90
CA GLU A 123 14.18 5.16 -13.55
C GLU A 123 12.97 5.20 -12.62
N VAL A 124 12.58 6.40 -12.20
CA VAL A 124 11.39 6.65 -11.35
C VAL A 124 10.48 7.68 -11.99
N GLY A 125 9.19 7.63 -11.66
CA GLY A 125 8.19 8.57 -12.18
C GLY A 125 7.21 9.06 -11.12
N ASN A 126 6.70 10.28 -11.33
CA ASN A 126 5.48 10.79 -10.74
C ASN A 126 4.55 11.17 -11.89
N ILE A 127 3.47 10.40 -12.08
CA ILE A 127 2.53 10.58 -13.21
C ILE A 127 1.10 10.82 -12.73
N LYS A 128 0.93 11.31 -11.48
CA LYS A 128 -0.38 11.60 -10.88
C LYS A 128 -1.17 12.64 -11.68
N ILE A 129 -0.49 13.66 -12.20
CA ILE A 129 -1.10 14.69 -13.04
C ILE A 129 -1.55 14.07 -14.38
N PHE A 130 -0.65 13.36 -15.06
CA PHE A 130 -0.96 12.64 -16.30
C PHE A 130 -2.17 11.72 -16.16
N ARG A 131 -2.28 10.97 -15.05
CA ARG A 131 -3.42 10.08 -14.79
C ARG A 131 -4.76 10.81 -14.83
N ARG A 132 -4.80 12.09 -14.45
CA ARG A 132 -6.03 12.92 -14.43
C ARG A 132 -6.24 13.63 -15.77
N THR A 133 -5.19 14.22 -16.33
CA THR A 133 -5.30 15.08 -17.52
C THR A 133 -5.24 14.31 -18.85
N GLY A 134 -4.62 13.12 -18.86
CA GLY A 134 -4.30 12.36 -20.07
C GLY A 134 -3.23 12.99 -20.96
N LYS A 135 -2.54 14.05 -20.53
CA LYS A 135 -1.58 14.80 -21.34
C LYS A 135 -0.16 14.32 -21.11
N GLU A 136 0.51 13.82 -22.14
CA GLU A 136 1.87 13.26 -22.06
C GLU A 136 2.89 14.20 -21.40
N GLY A 137 2.81 15.52 -21.67
CA GLY A 137 3.71 16.51 -21.07
C GLY A 137 3.61 16.63 -19.55
N ASP A 138 2.57 16.07 -18.93
CA ASP A 138 2.36 16.07 -17.47
C ASP A 138 3.09 14.92 -16.76
N LYS A 139 3.73 14.01 -17.50
CA LYS A 139 4.56 12.95 -16.92
C LYS A 139 5.86 13.54 -16.42
N ILE A 140 6.24 13.16 -15.20
CA ILE A 140 7.49 13.58 -14.57
C ILE A 140 8.35 12.34 -14.36
N TYR A 141 9.54 12.32 -14.96
CA TYR A 141 10.47 11.18 -14.85
C TYR A 141 11.85 11.64 -14.44
N ALA A 142 12.52 10.86 -13.60
CA ALA A 142 13.94 11.01 -13.28
C ALA A 142 14.69 9.75 -13.74
N LYS A 143 15.84 9.95 -14.40
CA LYS A 143 16.71 8.87 -14.87
C LYS A 143 18.15 9.10 -14.46
N VAL A 144 18.79 8.06 -13.93
CA VAL A 144 20.24 8.01 -13.70
C VAL A 144 20.74 6.73 -14.35
N LEU A 145 21.48 6.85 -15.45
CA LEU A 145 21.92 5.71 -16.26
C LEU A 145 23.43 5.52 -16.18
N GLY A 146 23.87 4.27 -16.13
CA GLY A 146 25.29 3.90 -16.13
C GLY A 146 26.06 4.35 -14.88
N LEU A 147 25.38 4.53 -13.75
CA LEU A 147 26.01 4.96 -12.50
C LEU A 147 27.01 3.91 -12.02
N ASN A 148 28.29 4.28 -12.02
CA ASN A 148 29.40 3.47 -11.52
C ASN A 148 30.25 4.22 -10.46
N SER A 149 29.84 5.44 -10.13
CA SER A 149 30.45 6.26 -9.08
C SER A 149 29.83 5.91 -7.72
N HIS A 150 30.60 6.10 -6.66
CA HIS A 150 30.15 5.91 -5.28
C HIS A 150 29.57 7.18 -4.63
N ALA A 151 29.63 8.32 -5.33
CA ALA A 151 29.03 9.55 -4.84
C ALA A 151 27.50 9.52 -4.97
N VAL A 152 26.80 10.24 -4.10
CA VAL A 152 25.33 10.40 -4.19
C VAL A 152 24.95 11.05 -5.53
N ALA A 153 23.96 10.48 -6.21
CA ALA A 153 23.36 11.02 -7.42
C ALA A 153 21.89 11.43 -7.16
N PRO A 154 21.49 12.67 -7.47
CA PRO A 154 20.11 13.11 -7.28
C PRO A 154 19.18 12.51 -8.34
N LEU A 155 17.94 12.21 -7.96
CA LEU A 155 16.86 11.85 -8.88
C LEU A 155 16.07 13.13 -9.21
N LEU A 156 16.47 13.79 -10.29
CA LEU A 156 15.84 15.04 -10.74
C LEU A 156 14.76 14.71 -11.77
N GLY A 157 13.50 14.90 -11.37
CA GLY A 157 12.33 14.70 -12.21
C GLY A 157 12.18 15.83 -13.23
N GLU A 158 12.03 15.47 -14.49
CA GLU A 158 11.83 16.39 -15.62
C GLU A 158 10.45 16.19 -16.24
N SER A 159 9.86 17.29 -16.71
CA SER A 159 8.57 17.32 -17.42
C SER A 159 8.59 18.44 -18.46
N GLU A 160 7.92 18.22 -19.60
CA GLU A 160 7.78 19.22 -20.66
C GLU A 160 7.00 20.47 -20.20
N ASN A 161 6.23 20.34 -19.13
CA ASN A 161 5.38 21.40 -18.58
C ASN A 161 6.01 22.10 -17.36
N PHE A 162 7.27 21.83 -17.03
CA PHE A 162 8.00 22.59 -16.03
C PHE A 162 8.54 23.92 -16.59
N LEU A 163 8.74 24.88 -15.69
CA LEU A 163 9.41 26.14 -16.00
C LEU A 163 10.89 25.88 -16.36
N PRO A 164 11.52 26.74 -17.20
CA PRO A 164 12.91 26.53 -17.61
C PRO A 164 13.88 26.35 -16.45
N GLY A 165 14.64 25.24 -16.47
CA GLY A 165 15.64 24.91 -15.46
C GLY A 165 15.08 24.39 -14.13
N LYS A 166 13.76 24.20 -14.00
CA LYS A 166 13.14 23.60 -12.81
C LYS A 166 13.06 22.08 -12.94
N THR A 167 13.24 21.40 -11.83
CA THR A 167 13.11 19.94 -11.69
C THR A 167 12.38 19.62 -10.38
N LEU A 168 11.80 18.43 -10.30
CA LEU A 168 11.19 17.90 -9.09
C LEU A 168 12.18 16.95 -8.39
N PRO A 169 12.61 17.21 -7.15
CA PRO A 169 13.57 16.35 -6.46
C PRO A 169 12.87 15.08 -5.92
N LEU A 170 12.93 13.99 -6.68
CA LEU A 170 12.31 12.70 -6.33
C LEU A 170 13.16 11.85 -5.36
N GLY A 171 14.22 12.43 -4.78
CA GLY A 171 15.15 11.77 -3.88
C GLY A 171 16.56 11.66 -4.45
N SER A 172 17.30 10.63 -4.02
CA SER A 172 18.67 10.37 -4.46
C SER A 172 19.03 8.89 -4.37
N VAL A 173 20.10 8.52 -5.06
CA VAL A 173 20.61 7.15 -5.11
C VAL A 173 22.13 7.10 -4.95
N GLN A 174 22.65 5.97 -4.47
CA GLN A 174 24.10 5.82 -4.27
C GLN A 174 24.54 4.35 -4.41
N PHE A 175 25.55 4.12 -5.25
CA PHE A 175 26.25 2.83 -5.30
C PHE A 175 27.28 2.76 -4.15
N ILE A 176 27.06 1.86 -3.20
CA ILE A 176 27.86 1.78 -1.99
C ILE A 176 29.24 1.18 -2.31
N SER A 177 30.30 1.78 -1.76
CA SER A 177 31.66 1.27 -1.88
C SER A 177 31.86 0.14 -0.87
N PRO A 178 32.06 -1.12 -1.32
CA PRO A 178 32.26 -2.24 -0.41
C PRO A 178 33.54 -2.06 0.42
N THR A 179 33.53 -2.60 1.63
CA THR A 179 34.70 -2.59 2.53
C THR A 179 35.03 -4.01 2.98
N ALA A 180 36.17 -4.20 3.64
CA ALA A 180 36.52 -5.51 4.20
C ALA A 180 35.50 -5.98 5.26
N GLU A 181 34.87 -5.05 5.98
CA GLU A 181 33.85 -5.34 7.00
C GLU A 181 32.47 -5.57 6.35
N PHE A 182 32.16 -4.84 5.28
CA PHE A 182 30.89 -4.90 4.56
C PHE A 182 31.16 -5.13 3.06
N PRO A 183 31.49 -6.37 2.65
CA PRO A 183 32.00 -6.67 1.31
C PRO A 183 30.91 -6.79 0.24
N GLU A 184 29.63 -6.77 0.62
CA GLU A 184 28.51 -6.95 -0.30
C GLU A 184 28.30 -5.73 -1.21
N VAL A 185 27.94 -6.02 -2.47
CA VAL A 185 27.53 -5.00 -3.44
C VAL A 185 26.13 -4.51 -3.07
N ARG A 186 26.04 -3.24 -2.67
CA ARG A 186 24.79 -2.59 -2.25
C ARG A 186 24.49 -1.33 -3.03
N PHE A 187 23.22 -0.98 -3.09
CA PHE A 187 22.71 0.27 -3.63
C PHE A 187 21.74 0.89 -2.65
N ARG A 188 21.76 2.21 -2.51
CA ARG A 188 20.84 2.93 -1.63
C ARG A 188 19.90 3.80 -2.44
N PHE A 189 18.62 3.75 -2.08
CA PHE A 189 17.63 4.75 -2.49
C PHE A 189 17.22 5.57 -1.26
N THR A 190 17.26 6.89 -1.37
CA THR A 190 16.74 7.83 -0.37
C THR A 190 15.58 8.60 -1.01
N PRO A 191 14.35 8.51 -0.48
CA PRO A 191 13.18 9.13 -1.11
C PRO A 191 13.21 10.66 -1.01
N GLY A 192 12.25 11.31 -1.66
CA GLY A 192 11.98 12.74 -1.50
C GLY A 192 11.65 13.14 -0.06
N ALA A 193 11.56 14.44 0.19
CA ALA A 193 11.31 14.99 1.51
C ALA A 193 9.81 14.98 1.89
N GLY A 194 8.91 14.70 0.94
CA GLY A 194 7.47 14.77 1.15
C GLY A 194 6.95 16.21 1.07
N LYS A 195 7.49 17.03 0.16
CA LYS A 195 7.15 18.44 0.00
C LYS A 195 6.06 18.66 -1.06
N VAL A 196 5.36 19.78 -0.94
CA VAL A 196 4.39 20.24 -1.93
C VAL A 196 5.00 21.33 -2.81
N TYR A 197 4.89 21.14 -4.12
CA TYR A 197 5.30 22.07 -5.17
C TYR A 197 4.06 22.53 -5.94
N GLY A 198 4.19 23.56 -6.77
CA GLY A 198 3.04 24.06 -7.52
C GLY A 198 3.36 24.93 -8.73
N SER A 199 2.31 25.56 -9.25
CA SER A 199 2.38 26.43 -10.43
C SER A 199 2.31 27.93 -10.14
N SER A 200 1.99 28.34 -8.92
CA SER A 200 1.82 29.76 -8.58
C SER A 200 1.95 30.01 -7.08
N ARG A 201 2.42 31.21 -6.71
CA ARG A 201 2.44 31.70 -5.31
C ARG A 201 1.13 32.31 -4.84
N PHE A 202 0.10 32.20 -5.68
CA PHE A 202 -1.25 32.62 -5.40
C PHE A 202 -2.16 31.43 -5.66
N ARG A 203 -3.32 31.35 -5.01
CA ARG A 203 -4.40 30.37 -5.24
C ARG A 203 -5.76 31.04 -5.34
N ASN A 204 -6.70 30.38 -6.02
CA ASN A 204 -8.10 30.76 -6.01
C ASN A 204 -8.81 29.95 -4.92
N GLU A 205 -9.35 30.59 -3.89
CA GLU A 205 -10.04 29.87 -2.81
C GLU A 205 -11.50 29.53 -3.18
N SER A 206 -12.11 30.35 -4.02
CA SER A 206 -13.47 30.16 -4.55
C SER A 206 -13.66 31.04 -5.80
N PRO A 207 -14.76 30.89 -6.56
CA PRO A 207 -15.07 31.77 -7.69
C PRO A 207 -15.09 33.27 -7.32
N ASN A 208 -15.41 33.59 -6.06
CA ASN A 208 -15.52 34.96 -5.56
C ASN A 208 -14.25 35.45 -4.84
N LYS A 209 -13.27 34.57 -4.61
CA LYS A 209 -12.04 34.88 -3.87
C LYS A 209 -10.83 34.35 -4.65
N LEU A 210 -10.48 35.09 -5.68
CA LEU A 210 -9.41 34.76 -6.63
C LEU A 210 -8.07 35.38 -6.19
N ASN A 211 -6.97 34.80 -6.67
CA ASN A 211 -5.62 35.35 -6.58
C ASN A 211 -5.17 35.74 -5.16
N GLN A 212 -5.47 34.89 -4.19
CA GLN A 212 -5.02 35.06 -2.81
C GLN A 212 -3.59 34.55 -2.66
N PRO A 213 -2.75 35.15 -1.80
CA PRO A 213 -1.44 34.59 -1.48
C PRO A 213 -1.58 33.14 -1.00
N ASP A 214 -0.77 32.26 -1.57
CA ASP A 214 -0.80 30.84 -1.24
C ASP A 214 0.01 30.58 0.05
N PRO A 215 -0.59 29.96 1.09
CA PRO A 215 0.14 29.69 2.34
C PRO A 215 1.18 28.56 2.19
N ILE A 216 1.04 27.71 1.17
CA ILE A 216 1.87 26.53 0.91
C ILE A 216 2.97 26.89 -0.08
N ILE A 217 2.60 27.36 -1.27
CA ILE A 217 3.54 27.76 -2.33
C ILE A 217 3.98 29.21 -2.07
N ASN A 218 4.72 29.41 -0.99
CA ASN A 218 5.04 30.75 -0.49
C ASN A 218 6.38 31.32 -1.04
N SER A 219 7.15 30.54 -1.79
CA SER A 219 8.45 30.92 -2.37
C SER A 219 8.56 30.53 -3.85
N GLU A 220 9.48 31.20 -4.58
CA GLU A 220 9.74 30.90 -6.01
C GLU A 220 10.40 29.53 -6.24
N ASP A 221 11.00 28.95 -5.20
CA ASP A 221 11.64 27.63 -5.29
C ASP A 221 10.60 26.51 -5.36
N LEU A 222 9.41 26.73 -4.80
CA LEU A 222 8.28 25.80 -4.84
C LEU A 222 7.46 25.91 -6.14
N VAL A 223 7.67 26.97 -6.93
CA VAL A 223 7.04 27.12 -8.25
C VAL A 223 7.90 26.43 -9.30
N ILE A 224 7.45 25.26 -9.76
CA ILE A 224 8.17 24.44 -10.74
C ILE A 224 7.36 24.17 -12.01
N TYR A 225 6.03 24.15 -11.90
CA TYR A 225 5.13 23.79 -13.00
C TYR A 225 4.62 25.05 -13.71
N ASP A 226 4.57 25.07 -15.04
CA ASP A 226 4.03 26.18 -15.80
C ASP A 226 2.50 26.23 -15.68
N LYS A 227 2.01 27.30 -15.06
CA LYS A 227 0.59 27.56 -14.79
C LYS A 227 -0.28 27.50 -16.06
N GLU A 228 0.28 27.82 -17.23
CA GLU A 228 -0.47 27.86 -18.48
C GLU A 228 -0.63 26.48 -19.15
N LYS A 229 -0.02 25.42 -18.58
CA LYS A 229 -0.08 24.05 -19.13
C LYS A 229 -1.30 23.24 -18.67
N GLY A 230 -2.17 23.86 -17.87
CA GLY A 230 -3.52 23.37 -17.62
C GLY A 230 -3.66 22.36 -16.48
N TRP A 231 -2.64 22.18 -15.63
CA TRP A 231 -2.83 21.55 -14.32
C TRP A 231 -3.45 22.52 -13.33
N TRP A 232 -2.92 23.75 -13.28
CA TRP A 232 -3.61 24.86 -12.63
C TRP A 232 -4.96 25.10 -13.31
N GLY A 233 -6.05 25.10 -12.53
CA GLY A 233 -7.40 25.28 -13.06
C GLY A 233 -7.97 24.04 -13.77
N TYR A 234 -7.29 22.90 -13.74
CA TYR A 234 -7.85 21.62 -14.16
C TYR A 234 -9.15 21.34 -13.38
N CYS A 235 -10.16 20.79 -14.06
CA CYS A 235 -11.49 20.57 -13.51
C CYS A 235 -11.90 19.10 -13.66
N GLU A 236 -12.21 18.45 -12.54
CA GLU A 236 -12.97 17.20 -12.54
C GLU A 236 -14.42 17.48 -12.13
N LYS A 237 -15.34 16.99 -12.95
CA LYS A 237 -16.77 17.23 -12.74
C LYS A 237 -17.27 16.52 -11.48
N GLY A 238 -18.29 17.07 -10.84
CA GLY A 238 -18.98 16.43 -9.71
C GLY A 238 -19.71 15.14 -10.10
N VAL A 239 -19.98 14.93 -11.39
CA VAL A 239 -20.49 13.66 -11.93
C VAL A 239 -19.30 12.79 -12.31
N GLY A 240 -19.22 11.60 -11.72
CA GLY A 240 -18.14 10.66 -11.98
C GLY A 240 -18.14 10.15 -13.43
N GLU A 241 -16.94 10.00 -13.99
CA GLU A 241 -16.70 9.37 -15.28
C GLU A 241 -15.99 8.03 -15.08
N PRO A 242 -16.23 7.00 -15.92
CA PRO A 242 -15.57 5.70 -15.78
C PRO A 242 -14.05 5.75 -15.83
N THR A 243 -13.47 6.83 -16.38
CA THR A 243 -12.02 7.03 -16.56
C THR A 243 -11.36 7.87 -15.46
N TYR A 244 -12.11 8.45 -14.52
CA TYR A 244 -11.52 9.19 -13.42
C TYR A 244 -10.74 8.27 -12.47
N THR A 245 -9.87 8.85 -11.64
CA THR A 245 -9.36 8.11 -10.49
C THR A 245 -10.54 7.75 -9.59
N ASN A 246 -10.41 6.67 -8.81
CA ASN A 246 -11.45 6.30 -7.84
C ASN A 246 -10.83 6.17 -6.43
N PRO A 247 -11.15 7.09 -5.51
CA PRO A 247 -12.13 8.18 -5.62
C PRO A 247 -11.75 9.25 -6.65
N ALA A 248 -12.75 9.90 -7.26
CA ALA A 248 -12.54 11.08 -8.09
C ALA A 248 -12.25 12.30 -7.21
N GLN A 249 -11.74 13.37 -7.81
CA GLN A 249 -11.56 14.67 -7.18
C GLN A 249 -10.58 14.65 -6.00
N ILE A 250 -9.63 13.73 -5.98
CA ILE A 250 -8.61 13.59 -4.92
C ILE A 250 -7.33 14.40 -5.23
N PHE A 251 -7.50 15.70 -5.41
CA PHE A 251 -6.38 16.64 -5.64
C PHE A 251 -6.61 17.99 -4.96
N ALA A 252 -5.56 18.69 -4.52
CA ALA A 252 -5.72 19.97 -3.83
C ALA A 252 -6.40 21.03 -4.72
N GLY A 253 -7.45 21.67 -4.20
CA GLY A 253 -8.32 22.52 -4.99
C GLY A 253 -9.51 23.06 -4.21
N TYR A 254 -10.42 23.72 -4.92
CA TYR A 254 -11.68 24.25 -4.38
C TYR A 254 -12.87 23.72 -5.17
N TYR A 255 -14.04 23.67 -4.53
CA TYR A 255 -15.28 23.23 -5.16
C TYR A 255 -16.07 24.41 -5.72
N LEU A 256 -16.73 24.18 -6.85
CA LEU A 256 -17.79 25.01 -7.38
C LEU A 256 -19.16 24.59 -6.80
N GLU A 257 -20.19 25.40 -7.00
CA GLU A 257 -21.55 25.11 -6.50
C GLU A 257 -22.15 23.82 -7.09
N ASN A 258 -21.71 23.41 -8.27
CA ASN A 258 -22.11 22.16 -8.93
C ASN A 258 -21.28 20.93 -8.51
N ASN A 259 -20.46 21.06 -7.45
CA ASN A 259 -19.50 20.06 -6.97
C ASN A 259 -18.35 19.74 -7.94
N ASP A 260 -18.12 20.53 -8.99
CA ASP A 260 -16.88 20.40 -9.76
C ASP A 260 -15.70 20.83 -8.89
N ARG A 261 -14.58 20.10 -8.95
CA ARG A 261 -13.35 20.42 -8.21
C ARG A 261 -12.33 21.03 -9.14
N ILE A 262 -11.80 22.19 -8.77
CA ILE A 262 -10.83 22.95 -9.54
C ILE A 262 -9.46 22.89 -8.86
N SER A 263 -8.44 22.49 -9.60
CA SER A 263 -7.08 22.29 -9.09
C SER A 263 -6.36 23.60 -8.78
N TRP A 264 -5.65 23.64 -7.64
CA TRP A 264 -4.69 24.70 -7.31
C TRP A 264 -3.33 24.52 -7.99
N GLY A 265 -3.15 23.46 -8.80
CA GLY A 265 -1.90 23.21 -9.50
C GLY A 265 -0.79 22.65 -8.59
N TYR A 266 -1.14 21.98 -7.49
CA TYR A 266 -0.17 21.37 -6.57
C TYR A 266 0.29 20.00 -7.05
N LEU A 267 1.53 19.64 -6.72
CA LEU A 267 2.11 18.32 -6.91
C LEU A 267 3.08 18.00 -5.76
N ASP A 268 3.52 16.76 -5.66
CA ASP A 268 4.42 16.28 -4.61
C ASP A 268 5.64 15.57 -5.20
N ASP A 269 6.57 15.17 -4.32
CA ASP A 269 7.81 14.44 -4.62
C ASP A 269 7.72 12.93 -4.33
N GLU A 270 6.51 12.38 -4.24
CA GLU A 270 6.32 10.92 -4.21
C GLU A 270 6.60 10.33 -5.60
N CYS A 271 7.16 9.12 -5.67
CA CYS A 271 7.44 8.46 -6.93
C CYS A 271 7.55 6.95 -6.76
N ASP A 272 7.48 6.23 -7.88
CA ASP A 272 7.87 4.83 -7.93
C ASP A 272 8.58 4.49 -9.24
N GLY A 273 9.28 3.36 -9.26
CA GLY A 273 9.96 2.88 -10.44
C GLY A 273 10.95 1.78 -10.12
N PHE A 274 12.09 1.77 -10.81
CA PHE A 274 12.96 0.61 -10.82
C PHE A 274 14.43 0.96 -10.72
N VAL A 275 15.17 0.04 -10.10
CA VAL A 275 16.63 0.02 -10.05
C VAL A 275 17.10 -1.25 -10.76
N SER A 276 18.03 -1.09 -11.70
CA SER A 276 18.66 -2.19 -12.44
C SER A 276 20.16 -2.19 -12.21
N VAL A 277 20.72 -3.36 -11.95
CA VAL A 277 22.18 -3.57 -11.91
C VAL A 277 22.61 -4.31 -13.17
N HIS A 278 23.70 -3.87 -13.77
CA HIS A 278 24.31 -4.50 -14.93
C HIS A 278 25.74 -4.90 -14.60
N LEU A 279 26.08 -6.16 -14.87
CA LEU A 279 27.46 -6.64 -14.86
C LEU A 279 27.90 -6.89 -16.30
N LYS A 280 28.87 -6.09 -16.77
CA LYS A 280 29.38 -6.18 -18.14
C LYS A 280 30.51 -7.21 -18.21
N GLY A 281 30.27 -8.33 -18.90
CA GLY A 281 31.30 -9.33 -19.20
C GLY A 281 31.98 -9.16 -20.55
N LYS A 282 32.94 -10.05 -20.84
CA LYS A 282 33.59 -10.15 -22.16
C LYS A 282 32.64 -10.67 -23.24
N ASP A 283 31.69 -11.55 -22.88
CA ASP A 283 30.79 -12.22 -23.84
C ASP A 283 29.28 -12.17 -23.47
N ASP A 284 28.91 -11.88 -22.21
CA ASP A 284 27.51 -11.82 -21.74
C ASP A 284 27.24 -10.56 -20.87
N LYS A 285 26.03 -9.97 -20.95
CA LYS A 285 25.53 -8.91 -20.05
C LYS A 285 24.55 -9.52 -19.06
N LEU A 286 24.93 -9.62 -17.78
CA LEU A 286 24.01 -10.03 -16.71
C LEU A 286 23.29 -8.81 -16.15
N THR A 287 21.97 -8.95 -15.91
CA THR A 287 21.13 -7.88 -15.38
C THR A 287 20.21 -8.42 -14.29
N ALA A 288 19.96 -7.61 -13.27
CA ALA A 288 18.89 -7.83 -12.30
C ALA A 288 18.19 -6.49 -12.01
N ARG A 289 16.96 -6.57 -11.53
CA ARG A 289 16.08 -5.42 -11.30
C ARG A 289 15.34 -5.56 -9.97
N ALA A 290 14.98 -4.45 -9.36
CA ALA A 290 14.06 -4.35 -8.23
C ALA A 290 13.16 -3.12 -8.40
N HIS A 291 12.00 -3.15 -7.76
CA HIS A 291 11.08 -2.01 -7.70
C HIS A 291 11.34 -1.18 -6.44
N ILE A 292 11.29 0.14 -6.56
CA ILE A 292 11.37 1.07 -5.45
C ILE A 292 10.17 2.01 -5.49
N SER A 293 9.65 2.36 -4.31
CA SER A 293 8.59 3.36 -4.16
C SER A 293 8.90 4.29 -3.00
N ALA A 294 8.47 5.54 -3.12
CA ALA A 294 8.40 6.47 -2.01
C ALA A 294 6.96 6.47 -1.47
N GLY A 295 6.81 6.49 -0.15
CA GLY A 295 5.50 6.60 0.51
C GLY A 295 5.59 7.24 1.89
N PRO A 296 4.48 7.45 2.59
CA PRO A 296 4.49 8.05 3.91
C PRO A 296 5.23 7.21 4.97
N PRO A 297 5.68 7.85 6.08
CA PRO A 297 6.17 7.12 7.24
C PRO A 297 5.16 6.10 7.78
N ALA A 298 5.68 4.99 8.30
CA ALA A 298 4.91 4.09 9.16
C ALA A 298 4.79 4.75 10.53
N PHE A 299 3.75 5.56 10.74
CA PHE A 299 3.57 6.31 11.97
C PHE A 299 3.33 5.44 13.20
N ALA A 300 2.86 4.21 13.05
CA ALA A 300 2.83 3.18 14.09
C ALA A 300 3.70 1.98 13.68
N PRO A 301 5.03 2.08 13.79
CA PRO A 301 5.96 1.09 13.24
C PRO A 301 5.95 -0.27 13.95
N ASP A 302 5.31 -0.39 15.12
CA ASP A 302 5.13 -1.62 15.88
C ASP A 302 3.78 -2.32 15.64
N THR A 303 3.03 -1.87 14.63
CA THR A 303 1.69 -2.32 14.27
C THR A 303 1.65 -2.72 12.79
N LEU A 304 1.13 -3.91 12.47
CA LEU A 304 0.97 -4.40 11.10
C LEU A 304 -0.51 -4.45 10.69
N PRO A 305 -0.86 -4.06 9.45
CA PRO A 305 -2.21 -4.23 8.93
C PRO A 305 -2.61 -5.71 8.80
N VAL A 306 -3.90 -5.99 8.96
CA VAL A 306 -4.47 -7.35 8.77
C VAL A 306 -4.22 -7.93 7.38
N ARG A 307 -4.12 -7.08 6.36
CA ARG A 307 -3.82 -7.46 4.97
C ARG A 307 -2.79 -6.49 4.40
N VAL A 308 -1.66 -7.03 3.95
CA VAL A 308 -0.49 -6.28 3.49
C VAL A 308 -0.10 -6.67 2.07
N VAL A 309 0.75 -5.85 1.44
CA VAL A 309 1.16 -6.07 0.03
C VAL A 309 1.76 -7.45 -0.20
N SER A 310 2.53 -7.99 0.76
CA SER A 310 3.08 -9.34 0.63
C SER A 310 2.01 -10.44 0.58
N ASP A 311 0.86 -10.27 1.23
CA ASP A 311 -0.24 -11.25 1.16
C ASP A 311 -0.81 -11.34 -0.27
N GLU A 312 -0.82 -10.23 -1.02
CA GLU A 312 -1.21 -10.21 -2.43
C GLU A 312 -0.17 -10.93 -3.30
N LEU A 313 1.11 -10.59 -3.11
CA LEU A 313 2.21 -11.13 -3.90
C LEU A 313 2.34 -12.64 -3.71
N GLU A 314 2.18 -13.12 -2.48
CA GLU A 314 2.17 -14.56 -2.18
C GLU A 314 1.00 -15.28 -2.84
N GLN A 315 -0.19 -14.66 -2.93
CA GLN A 315 -1.32 -15.25 -3.66
C GLN A 315 -1.03 -15.35 -5.17
N ILE A 316 -0.36 -14.34 -5.76
CA ILE A 316 0.05 -14.41 -7.18
C ILE A 316 1.07 -15.54 -7.38
N LEU A 317 2.09 -15.63 -6.51
CA LEU A 317 3.20 -16.59 -6.65
C LEU A 317 2.81 -18.04 -6.34
N LEU A 318 2.03 -18.25 -5.27
CA LEU A 318 1.77 -19.57 -4.69
C LEU A 318 0.34 -20.05 -4.92
N GLY A 319 -0.52 -19.19 -5.44
CA GLY A 319 -1.94 -19.48 -5.65
C GLY A 319 -2.81 -19.35 -4.40
N PRO A 320 -4.14 -19.44 -4.60
CA PRO A 320 -5.15 -19.24 -3.56
C PRO A 320 -5.26 -20.38 -2.55
N GLU A 321 -4.74 -21.56 -2.87
CA GLU A 321 -4.79 -22.75 -2.01
C GLU A 321 -3.41 -23.04 -1.43
N VAL A 322 -3.38 -23.49 -0.18
CA VAL A 322 -2.17 -23.98 0.49
C VAL A 322 -2.17 -25.49 0.43
N THR A 323 -1.02 -26.06 0.07
CA THR A 323 -0.82 -27.51 0.00
C THR A 323 0.02 -27.98 1.16
N GLY A 324 -0.42 -29.05 1.85
CA GLY A 324 0.32 -29.64 2.96
C GLY A 324 -0.27 -29.27 4.32
N GLU A 325 0.52 -29.50 5.37
CA GLU A 325 0.13 -29.12 6.72
C GLU A 325 0.45 -27.64 6.97
N VAL A 326 -0.48 -26.92 7.59
CA VAL A 326 -0.31 -25.50 7.96
C VAL A 326 -0.17 -25.41 9.47
N ASP A 327 0.88 -24.71 9.90
CA ASP A 327 1.14 -24.51 11.33
C ASP A 327 0.16 -23.50 11.95
N ILE A 328 -0.11 -23.63 13.25
CA ILE A 328 -1.06 -22.76 13.93
C ILE A 328 -0.56 -21.31 14.00
N GLU A 329 0.75 -21.11 14.03
CA GLU A 329 1.46 -19.83 14.07
C GLU A 329 1.12 -18.95 12.86
N GLU A 330 0.85 -19.54 11.69
CA GLU A 330 0.43 -18.82 10.47
C GLU A 330 -0.97 -18.20 10.67
N ALA A 331 -1.90 -18.94 11.26
CA ALA A 331 -3.23 -18.42 11.58
C ALA A 331 -3.18 -17.41 12.74
N GLU A 332 -2.35 -17.67 13.75
CA GLU A 332 -2.10 -16.75 14.85
C GLU A 332 -1.58 -15.40 14.35
N GLU A 333 -0.71 -15.36 13.35
CA GLU A 333 -0.23 -14.12 12.74
C GLU A 333 -1.35 -13.30 12.08
N ILE A 334 -2.31 -13.94 11.40
CA ILE A 334 -3.46 -13.22 10.83
C ILE A 334 -4.35 -12.64 11.94
N VAL A 335 -4.66 -13.42 12.97
CA VAL A 335 -5.49 -12.95 14.09
C VAL A 335 -4.79 -11.89 14.93
N ARG A 336 -3.47 -11.99 15.10
CA ARG A 336 -2.64 -10.98 15.76
C ARG A 336 -2.67 -9.66 14.99
N ARG A 337 -2.48 -9.69 13.67
CA ARG A 337 -2.60 -8.48 12.82
C ARG A 337 -4.00 -7.87 12.88
N ALA A 338 -5.06 -8.67 13.03
CA ALA A 338 -6.41 -8.17 13.29
C ALA A 338 -6.52 -7.44 14.64
N LEU A 339 -5.93 -8.00 15.72
CA LEU A 339 -5.84 -7.32 17.02
C LEU A 339 -5.03 -6.02 16.93
N GLU A 340 -3.87 -6.05 16.29
CA GLU A 340 -3.02 -4.86 16.04
C GLU A 340 -3.81 -3.78 15.29
N THR A 341 -4.59 -4.19 14.28
CA THR A 341 -5.45 -3.30 13.50
C THR A 341 -6.61 -2.70 14.29
N ILE A 342 -7.18 -3.34 15.31
CA ILE A 342 -8.25 -2.69 16.08
C ILE A 342 -7.73 -1.80 17.20
N ARG A 343 -6.48 -2.00 17.67
CA ARG A 343 -5.92 -1.24 18.81
C ARG A 343 -5.94 0.27 18.58
N LEU A 344 -5.61 0.69 17.36
CA LEU A 344 -5.51 2.10 16.98
C LEU A 344 -6.75 2.63 16.25
N MET A 345 -7.87 1.89 16.28
CA MET A 345 -9.13 2.24 15.64
C MET A 345 -10.15 2.73 16.68
N ASN A 346 -10.85 3.84 16.43
CA ASN A 346 -12.05 4.15 17.20
C ASN A 346 -13.21 3.26 16.71
N THR A 347 -13.29 2.05 17.25
CA THR A 347 -14.24 1.02 16.83
C THR A 347 -15.71 1.44 17.00
N SER A 348 -16.03 2.28 17.99
CA SER A 348 -17.36 2.84 18.16
C SER A 348 -17.75 3.77 17.01
N VAL A 349 -16.85 4.68 16.61
CA VAL A 349 -17.06 5.56 15.46
C VAL A 349 -17.13 4.74 14.17
N MET A 350 -16.21 3.80 13.96
CA MET A 350 -16.18 2.97 12.74
C MET A 350 -17.37 2.03 12.62
N ASN A 351 -17.97 1.64 13.75
CA ASN A 351 -19.23 0.90 13.78
C ASN A 351 -20.43 1.73 13.32
N GLY A 352 -20.32 3.05 13.23
CA GLY A 352 -21.42 3.96 12.90
C GLY A 352 -22.25 4.40 14.11
N ASN A 353 -21.71 4.29 15.33
CA ASN A 353 -22.40 4.80 16.51
C ASN A 353 -22.58 6.32 16.41
N SER A 354 -23.66 6.84 16.99
CA SER A 354 -23.84 8.29 17.13
C SER A 354 -22.75 8.86 18.04
N PHE A 355 -22.19 10.01 17.66
CA PHE A 355 -21.21 10.74 18.45
C PHE A 355 -21.83 12.08 18.87
N GLU A 356 -21.95 12.32 20.18
CA GLU A 356 -22.61 13.52 20.74
C GLU A 356 -24.02 13.78 20.17
N GLY A 357 -24.77 12.70 19.89
CA GLY A 357 -26.11 12.77 19.29
C GLY A 357 -26.13 12.97 17.76
N ILE A 358 -24.96 13.11 17.11
CA ILE A 358 -24.84 13.22 15.66
C ILE A 358 -24.67 11.83 15.05
N GLN A 359 -25.54 11.48 14.10
CA GLN A 359 -25.41 10.27 13.27
C GLN A 359 -24.65 10.59 11.97
N ASN A 360 -24.07 9.57 11.34
CA ASN A 360 -23.38 9.70 10.05
C ASN A 360 -22.32 10.82 10.02
N ALA A 361 -21.57 10.91 11.11
CA ALA A 361 -20.74 12.07 11.40
C ALA A 361 -19.28 11.92 10.93
N ALA A 362 -18.85 10.71 10.53
CA ALA A 362 -17.53 10.39 10.00
C ALA A 362 -17.62 9.61 8.68
N SER A 363 -16.49 9.44 7.98
CA SER A 363 -16.39 8.48 6.88
C SER A 363 -16.18 7.09 7.47
N THR A 364 -17.10 6.17 7.22
CA THR A 364 -17.10 4.79 7.74
C THR A 364 -17.69 3.83 6.71
N MET A 365 -17.47 2.53 6.84
CA MET A 365 -18.14 1.54 5.96
C MET A 365 -19.65 1.67 5.96
N VAL A 366 -20.28 2.03 7.08
CA VAL A 366 -21.73 2.26 7.16
C VAL A 366 -22.15 3.39 6.22
N ARG A 367 -21.43 4.51 6.25
CA ARG A 367 -21.70 5.64 5.36
C ARG A 367 -21.55 5.25 3.90
N GLN A 368 -20.51 4.48 3.57
CA GLN A 368 -20.30 4.01 2.19
C GLN A 368 -21.42 3.07 1.74
N ASN A 369 -21.85 2.15 2.59
CA ASN A 369 -22.99 1.28 2.31
C ASN A 369 -24.28 2.08 2.04
N THR A 370 -24.53 3.15 2.80
CA THR A 370 -25.66 4.07 2.58
C THR A 370 -25.52 4.84 1.26
N ASN A 371 -24.34 5.44 1.02
CA ASN A 371 -24.12 6.26 -0.18
C ASN A 371 -24.18 5.43 -1.47
N ASP A 372 -23.55 4.25 -1.47
CA ASP A 372 -23.37 3.44 -2.67
C ASP A 372 -24.62 2.61 -3.01
N PHE A 373 -25.38 2.19 -1.99
CA PHE A 373 -26.49 1.23 -2.12
C PHE A 373 -27.84 1.72 -1.59
N GLY A 374 -27.96 2.97 -1.13
CA GLY A 374 -29.23 3.60 -0.76
C GLY A 374 -29.91 3.03 0.49
N ARG A 375 -29.21 2.20 1.26
CA ARG A 375 -29.71 1.63 2.52
C ARG A 375 -29.60 2.62 3.68
N LEU A 376 -30.50 2.49 4.65
CA LEU A 376 -30.53 3.33 5.84
C LEU A 376 -29.20 3.23 6.59
N TYR A 377 -28.71 4.37 7.09
CA TYR A 377 -27.54 4.41 7.94
C TYR A 377 -27.83 3.71 9.28
N GLU A 378 -27.14 2.62 9.57
CA GLU A 378 -27.29 1.87 10.81
C GLU A 378 -25.95 1.27 11.28
N PRO A 379 -25.72 1.15 12.60
CA PRO A 379 -24.51 0.48 13.09
C PRO A 379 -24.42 -1.00 12.68
N ILE A 380 -23.23 -1.48 12.32
CA ILE A 380 -23.02 -2.89 11.88
C ILE A 380 -23.24 -3.88 13.03
N MET A 381 -22.64 -3.56 14.17
CA MET A 381 -22.71 -4.31 15.42
C MET A 381 -23.57 -3.56 16.45
N ALA A 382 -24.01 -4.27 17.50
CA ALA A 382 -24.68 -3.64 18.62
C ALA A 382 -23.76 -2.59 19.29
N THR A 383 -24.28 -1.38 19.51
CA THR A 383 -23.49 -0.22 19.95
C THR A 383 -22.82 -0.39 21.31
N SER A 384 -23.34 -1.27 22.16
CA SER A 384 -22.85 -1.52 23.52
C SER A 384 -21.65 -2.46 23.61
N ILE A 385 -21.25 -3.14 22.53
CA ILE A 385 -20.18 -4.17 22.55
C ILE A 385 -18.99 -3.83 21.66
N VAL A 386 -18.96 -2.63 21.07
CA VAL A 386 -17.92 -2.18 20.13
C VAL A 386 -16.91 -1.22 20.73
N ASP A 387 -16.88 -1.09 22.05
CA ASP A 387 -15.82 -0.37 22.74
C ASP A 387 -14.44 -0.97 22.41
N ASN A 388 -13.42 -0.13 22.22
CA ASN A 388 -12.10 -0.54 21.74
C ASN A 388 -11.44 -1.55 22.69
N LEU A 389 -11.38 -1.28 23.99
CA LEU A 389 -10.80 -2.16 25.00
C LEU A 389 -11.59 -3.47 25.11
N ALA A 390 -12.93 -3.41 25.03
CA ALA A 390 -13.76 -4.61 25.03
C ALA A 390 -13.50 -5.52 23.81
N LEU A 391 -13.34 -4.92 22.62
CA LEU A 391 -13.02 -5.66 21.39
C LEU A 391 -11.61 -6.22 21.39
N ARG A 392 -10.63 -5.51 21.98
CA ARG A 392 -9.27 -6.03 22.19
C ARG A 392 -9.31 -7.28 23.05
N ALA A 393 -10.00 -7.24 24.19
CA ALA A 393 -10.19 -8.42 25.05
C ALA A 393 -10.95 -9.57 24.36
N LEU A 394 -11.85 -9.26 23.41
CA LEU A 394 -12.48 -10.29 22.57
C LEU A 394 -11.46 -10.95 21.64
N HIS A 395 -10.65 -10.17 20.92
CA HIS A 395 -9.62 -10.70 20.02
C HIS A 395 -8.55 -11.50 20.77
N GLU A 396 -8.17 -11.07 21.98
CA GLU A 396 -7.25 -11.83 22.83
C GLU A 396 -7.82 -13.20 23.23
N ARG A 397 -9.12 -13.28 23.53
CA ARG A 397 -9.81 -14.55 23.78
C ARG A 397 -9.90 -15.43 22.54
N VAL A 398 -10.16 -14.83 21.37
CA VAL A 398 -10.18 -15.57 20.09
C VAL A 398 -8.80 -16.17 19.81
N PHE A 399 -7.74 -15.37 19.97
CA PHE A 399 -6.37 -15.83 19.80
C PHE A 399 -6.04 -17.00 20.74
N GLY A 400 -6.32 -16.87 22.04
CA GLY A 400 -6.10 -17.95 23.00
C GLY A 400 -6.95 -19.21 22.74
N GLY A 401 -8.05 -19.08 21.99
CA GLY A 401 -8.93 -20.17 21.61
C GLY A 401 -8.45 -20.97 20.39
N LEU A 402 -7.61 -20.39 19.52
CA LEU A 402 -7.16 -21.03 18.26
C LEU A 402 -6.50 -22.39 18.50
N SER A 403 -5.62 -22.46 19.50
CA SER A 403 -4.89 -23.68 19.88
C SER A 403 -5.74 -24.74 20.61
N THR A 404 -6.98 -24.42 20.98
CA THR A 404 -7.87 -25.31 21.75
C THR A 404 -9.00 -25.92 20.92
N GLY A 405 -8.94 -25.83 19.59
CA GLY A 405 -9.95 -26.39 18.68
C GLY A 405 -11.18 -25.51 18.48
N ALA A 406 -11.17 -24.27 18.99
CA ALA A 406 -12.19 -23.27 18.68
C ALA A 406 -12.15 -22.81 17.21
N ALA A 407 -11.21 -23.32 16.41
CA ALA A 407 -10.92 -22.78 15.10
C ALA A 407 -11.99 -23.12 14.02
N ALA A 408 -12.86 -24.11 14.26
CA ALA A 408 -13.94 -24.48 13.32
C ALA A 408 -15.00 -23.37 13.11
N TRP A 409 -15.35 -22.59 14.14
CA TRP A 409 -16.29 -21.45 13.97
C TRP A 409 -15.63 -20.24 13.30
N PHE A 410 -14.29 -20.17 13.34
CA PHE A 410 -13.55 -19.04 12.79
C PHE A 410 -13.68 -18.99 11.27
N ALA A 411 -13.75 -20.15 10.60
CA ALA A 411 -14.04 -20.25 9.17
C ALA A 411 -15.37 -19.55 8.80
N ASP A 412 -16.44 -19.81 9.56
CA ASP A 412 -17.76 -19.20 9.34
C ASP A 412 -17.77 -17.69 9.63
N ALA A 413 -16.86 -17.23 10.50
CA ALA A 413 -16.72 -15.82 10.84
C ALA A 413 -15.98 -15.01 9.77
N LEU A 414 -15.24 -15.65 8.86
CA LEU A 414 -14.52 -14.97 7.79
C LEU A 414 -15.43 -14.67 6.59
N ARG A 415 -15.34 -13.45 6.05
CA ARG A 415 -16.03 -13.07 4.81
C ARG A 415 -15.29 -13.66 3.62
N HIS A 416 -15.98 -14.44 2.79
CA HIS A 416 -15.46 -14.89 1.51
C HIS A 416 -15.65 -13.83 0.42
N PRO A 417 -14.75 -13.75 -0.57
CA PRO A 417 -14.82 -12.72 -1.62
C PRO A 417 -16.14 -12.68 -2.40
N ASN A 418 -16.78 -13.83 -2.65
CA ASN A 418 -18.07 -13.93 -3.32
C ASN A 418 -19.26 -13.45 -2.47
N GLU A 419 -19.06 -13.24 -1.17
CA GLU A 419 -20.10 -12.77 -0.25
C GLU A 419 -20.15 -11.23 -0.13
N ILE A 420 -19.25 -10.51 -0.80
CA ILE A 420 -19.13 -9.04 -0.69
C ILE A 420 -20.35 -8.25 -1.20
N GLY A 421 -21.24 -8.92 -1.93
CA GLY A 421 -22.53 -8.37 -2.37
C GLY A 421 -23.66 -8.54 -1.35
N ASP A 422 -23.53 -9.43 -0.37
CA ASP A 422 -24.53 -9.61 0.67
C ASP A 422 -24.27 -8.61 1.80
N LEU A 423 -25.16 -7.64 1.91
CA LEU A 423 -25.10 -6.59 2.93
C LEU A 423 -26.20 -6.77 3.98
N SER A 424 -26.64 -8.01 4.22
CA SER A 424 -27.41 -8.40 5.40
C SER A 424 -26.60 -8.24 6.68
N SER A 425 -27.27 -8.03 7.81
CA SER A 425 -26.57 -7.87 9.10
C SER A 425 -25.65 -9.06 9.44
N PRO A 426 -26.02 -10.34 9.24
CA PRO A 426 -25.09 -11.45 9.45
C PRO A 426 -23.80 -11.33 8.63
N MET A 427 -23.90 -10.92 7.35
CA MET A 427 -22.74 -10.84 6.46
C MET A 427 -21.84 -9.62 6.74
N LEU A 428 -22.44 -8.47 7.04
CA LEU A 428 -21.70 -7.27 7.43
C LEU A 428 -20.87 -7.48 8.71
N ARG A 429 -21.31 -8.39 9.58
CA ARG A 429 -20.64 -8.72 10.84
C ARG A 429 -19.49 -9.71 10.70
N LYS A 430 -19.32 -10.34 9.54
CA LYS A 430 -18.14 -11.18 9.26
C LYS A 430 -16.84 -10.37 9.24
N MET A 431 -15.75 -11.03 9.57
CA MET A 431 -14.40 -10.44 9.64
C MET A 431 -13.71 -10.43 8.27
N PRO A 432 -12.87 -9.41 7.98
CA PRO A 432 -12.67 -8.18 8.76
C PRO A 432 -13.91 -7.26 8.69
N ALA A 433 -14.48 -6.91 9.83
CA ALA A 433 -15.64 -6.02 9.91
C ALA A 433 -15.18 -4.55 9.98
N LEU A 434 -16.07 -3.60 9.68
CA LEU A 434 -15.85 -2.13 9.79
C LEU A 434 -14.80 -1.53 8.83
N MET A 435 -14.06 -2.37 8.10
CA MET A 435 -12.97 -1.97 7.21
C MET A 435 -13.40 -1.97 5.75
N ARG A 436 -12.73 -1.11 4.97
CA ARG A 436 -12.92 -0.97 3.52
C ARG A 436 -11.81 -1.69 2.74
N GLY A 437 -12.18 -2.31 1.64
CA GLY A 437 -11.27 -2.83 0.62
C GLY A 437 -10.88 -1.78 -0.41
N ALA A 438 -9.85 -2.10 -1.22
CA ALA A 438 -9.36 -1.29 -2.34
C ALA A 438 -10.36 -1.21 -3.52
N ASP A 439 -11.39 -2.04 -3.52
CA ASP A 439 -12.56 -1.97 -4.42
C ASP A 439 -13.65 -1.02 -3.92
N GLY A 440 -13.47 -0.44 -2.73
CA GLY A 440 -14.42 0.44 -2.09
C GLY A 440 -15.58 -0.29 -1.41
N ARG A 441 -15.49 -1.61 -1.21
CA ARG A 441 -16.49 -2.46 -0.54
C ARG A 441 -15.96 -2.94 0.82
N SER A 442 -16.68 -3.82 1.50
CA SER A 442 -16.21 -4.38 2.78
C SER A 442 -14.94 -5.21 2.57
N LEU A 443 -13.93 -4.99 3.40
CA LEU A 443 -12.64 -5.69 3.27
C LEU A 443 -12.83 -7.21 3.29
N THR A 444 -12.14 -7.90 2.40
CA THR A 444 -12.00 -9.36 2.40
C THR A 444 -10.54 -9.71 2.64
N LEU A 445 -10.24 -10.87 3.24
CA LEU A 445 -8.88 -11.41 3.19
C LEU A 445 -8.62 -12.02 1.80
N THR A 446 -7.36 -12.31 1.47
CA THR A 446 -7.07 -13.07 0.25
C THR A 446 -7.60 -14.50 0.37
N HIS A 447 -7.91 -15.16 -0.75
CA HIS A 447 -8.28 -16.58 -0.73
C HIS A 447 -7.22 -17.43 -0.01
N ARG A 448 -5.93 -17.13 -0.25
CA ARG A 448 -4.81 -17.80 0.41
C ARG A 448 -4.82 -17.64 1.93
N GLN A 449 -5.04 -16.41 2.44
CA GLN A 449 -5.14 -16.17 3.88
C GLN A 449 -6.31 -16.92 4.51
N ILE A 450 -7.48 -16.93 3.85
CA ILE A 450 -8.65 -17.67 4.32
C ILE A 450 -8.33 -19.17 4.38
N ASN A 451 -7.71 -19.71 3.33
CA ASN A 451 -7.35 -21.11 3.25
C ASN A 451 -6.32 -21.52 4.33
N LEU A 452 -5.29 -20.70 4.55
CA LEU A 452 -4.30 -20.88 5.64
C LEU A 452 -4.99 -21.04 6.99
N VAL A 453 -5.87 -20.10 7.32
CA VAL A 453 -6.58 -20.11 8.60
C VAL A 453 -7.45 -21.35 8.73
N ILE A 454 -8.22 -21.71 7.70
CA ILE A 454 -9.09 -22.89 7.72
C ILE A 454 -8.29 -24.19 7.88
N GLN A 455 -7.15 -24.31 7.19
CA GLN A 455 -6.32 -25.51 7.27
C GLN A 455 -5.61 -25.62 8.62
N ALA A 456 -5.02 -24.53 9.12
CA ALA A 456 -4.39 -24.50 10.44
C ALA A 456 -5.39 -24.83 11.55
N ALA A 457 -6.61 -24.27 11.43
CA ALA A 457 -7.73 -24.54 12.31
C ALA A 457 -8.12 -26.03 12.36
N ALA A 458 -8.22 -26.67 11.18
CA ALA A 458 -8.55 -28.07 11.07
C ALA A 458 -7.42 -28.97 11.61
N GLY A 459 -6.16 -28.65 11.31
CA GLY A 459 -4.99 -29.41 11.76
C GLY A 459 -4.80 -29.40 13.28
N ALA A 460 -5.05 -28.27 13.93
CA ALA A 460 -4.96 -28.13 15.38
C ALA A 460 -5.93 -29.04 16.16
N ILE A 461 -7.09 -29.41 15.56
CA ILE A 461 -8.06 -30.33 16.18
C ILE A 461 -7.51 -31.77 16.28
N PHE A 462 -6.60 -32.16 15.38
CA PHE A 462 -6.08 -33.53 15.28
C PHE A 462 -4.69 -33.73 15.89
N LYS A 463 -4.01 -32.66 16.30
CA LYS A 463 -2.73 -32.73 17.01
C LYS A 463 -2.93 -32.72 18.52
N ASP A 464 -2.93 -33.91 19.13
CA ASP A 464 -2.70 -34.08 20.56
C ASP A 464 -1.27 -33.62 20.91
N SER A 465 -1.12 -33.07 22.11
CA SER A 465 0.01 -32.28 22.59
C SER A 465 1.38 -32.97 22.45
N GLN A 466 2.08 -32.81 21.33
CA GLN A 466 3.53 -33.01 21.23
C GLN A 466 4.19 -32.05 20.24
N ALA A 467 5.28 -31.46 20.72
CA ALA A 467 6.25 -30.60 20.05
C ALA A 467 5.75 -29.21 19.62
N ALA A 468 5.97 -28.24 20.52
CA ALA A 468 6.26 -26.87 20.12
C ALA A 468 7.60 -26.88 19.35
N GLY A 469 7.51 -27.17 18.06
CA GLY A 469 8.59 -26.94 17.11
C GLY A 469 8.56 -25.46 16.81
N ALA A 470 9.53 -24.71 17.35
CA ALA A 470 9.76 -23.35 16.91
C ALA A 470 9.79 -23.34 15.39
N LEU A 471 8.97 -22.47 14.78
CA LEU A 471 9.21 -21.98 13.43
C LEU A 471 10.71 -21.88 13.25
N ASP A 472 11.20 -22.51 12.18
CA ASP A 472 12.56 -22.34 11.70
C ASP A 472 12.74 -20.84 11.46
N LYS A 473 13.12 -20.14 12.53
CA LYS A 473 13.85 -18.91 12.52
C LYS A 473 15.12 -19.32 11.81
N SER A 474 15.03 -19.37 10.47
CA SER A 474 16.13 -19.72 9.61
C SER A 474 17.28 -18.88 10.12
N SER A 475 18.23 -19.56 10.73
CA SER A 475 19.40 -18.96 11.30
C SER A 475 20.02 -18.14 10.17
N LEU A 476 19.88 -16.83 10.25
CA LEU A 476 20.48 -15.83 9.36
C LEU A 476 22.03 -15.85 9.43
N SER A 477 22.63 -16.95 9.90
CA SER A 477 24.07 -17.20 9.88
C SER A 477 24.56 -17.76 8.55
N ASP A 478 23.65 -18.16 7.64
CA ASP A 478 24.01 -18.51 6.26
C ASP A 478 23.28 -17.53 5.33
N LYS A 479 23.95 -16.47 4.87
CA LYS A 479 23.36 -15.41 4.01
C LYS A 479 22.84 -15.96 2.66
N ALA A 480 23.10 -17.23 2.35
CA ALA A 480 22.73 -17.86 1.09
C ALA A 480 21.27 -18.37 1.09
N LEU A 481 20.46 -17.87 0.16
CA LEU A 481 19.04 -18.22 -0.02
C LEU A 481 18.87 -19.23 -1.15
N LYS A 482 17.88 -20.13 -1.05
CA LYS A 482 17.54 -21.00 -2.20
C LYS A 482 16.94 -20.14 -3.33
N ALA A 483 17.48 -20.23 -4.54
CA ALA A 483 17.04 -19.44 -5.69
C ALA A 483 15.56 -19.67 -6.04
N SER A 484 15.06 -20.88 -5.83
CA SER A 484 13.65 -21.23 -6.06
C SER A 484 12.70 -20.79 -4.93
N ASN A 485 13.21 -20.32 -3.79
CA ASN A 485 12.38 -19.85 -2.68
C ASN A 485 12.04 -18.36 -2.86
N LEU A 486 11.06 -18.09 -3.72
CA LEU A 486 10.64 -16.73 -4.09
C LEU A 486 10.01 -15.98 -2.90
N THR A 487 9.36 -16.69 -1.98
CA THR A 487 8.81 -16.09 -0.76
C THR A 487 9.91 -15.61 0.17
N ALA A 488 11.00 -16.37 0.36
CA ALA A 488 12.16 -15.91 1.13
C ALA A 488 12.84 -14.67 0.50
N GLN A 489 12.85 -14.57 -0.83
CA GLN A 489 13.32 -13.37 -1.53
C GLN A 489 12.41 -12.16 -1.29
N LEU A 490 11.09 -12.33 -1.34
CA LEU A 490 10.11 -11.27 -1.04
C LEU A 490 10.27 -10.71 0.39
N HIS A 491 10.55 -11.58 1.36
CA HIS A 491 10.70 -11.23 2.78
C HIS A 491 12.14 -10.92 3.19
N TYR A 492 13.08 -10.80 2.24
CA TYR A 492 14.48 -10.55 2.55
C TYR A 492 14.67 -9.17 3.19
N LEU A 493 15.08 -9.15 4.46
CA LEU A 493 15.48 -7.95 5.18
C LEU A 493 17.01 -7.89 5.26
N GLY A 494 17.64 -7.13 4.36
CA GLY A 494 19.09 -6.91 4.38
C GLY A 494 19.56 -6.13 5.60
N GLU A 495 20.82 -6.31 6.01
CA GLU A 495 21.43 -5.57 7.11
C GLU A 495 21.41 -4.05 6.82
N GLY A 496 21.25 -3.23 7.86
CA GLY A 496 21.15 -1.78 7.71
C GLY A 496 19.76 -1.25 7.32
N ASN A 497 18.79 -2.13 7.04
CA ASN A 497 17.42 -1.73 6.74
C ASN A 497 16.48 -1.81 7.97
N PRO A 498 15.57 -0.84 8.18
CA PRO A 498 14.43 -1.00 9.08
C PRO A 498 13.35 -1.90 8.46
N PHE A 499 12.60 -2.62 9.29
CA PHE A 499 11.50 -3.50 8.86
C PHE A 499 10.49 -2.81 7.94
N SER A 500 10.27 -1.50 8.13
CA SER A 500 9.31 -0.70 7.38
C SER A 500 9.64 -0.49 5.89
N ILE A 501 10.78 -0.99 5.39
CA ILE A 501 11.07 -1.05 3.94
C ILE A 501 10.28 -2.14 3.21
N LEU A 502 9.82 -3.16 3.94
CA LEU A 502 9.26 -4.36 3.33
C LEU A 502 7.80 -4.15 2.90
N PRO A 503 7.35 -4.79 1.82
CA PRO A 503 5.93 -4.87 1.47
C PRO A 503 5.05 -5.44 2.59
N ARG A 504 5.63 -6.24 3.51
CA ARG A 504 4.96 -6.76 4.70
C ARG A 504 4.54 -5.67 5.71
N ALA A 505 5.12 -4.48 5.62
CA ALA A 505 4.77 -3.31 6.42
C ALA A 505 3.84 -2.33 5.69
N ALA A 506 3.37 -2.65 4.49
CA ALA A 506 2.54 -1.78 3.66
C ALA A 506 1.12 -2.33 3.49
N ILE A 507 0.13 -1.45 3.64
CA ILE A 507 -1.29 -1.78 3.45
C ILE A 507 -1.56 -2.14 1.98
N SER A 508 -2.29 -3.24 1.71
CA SER A 508 -2.69 -3.57 0.33
C SER A 508 -4.10 -3.11 -0.02
N ASN A 509 -4.97 -2.94 0.97
CA ASN A 509 -6.40 -2.70 0.78
C ASN A 509 -6.83 -1.23 0.98
N CYS A 510 -5.91 -0.28 0.75
CA CYS A 510 -6.24 1.14 0.80
C CYS A 510 -7.00 1.60 -0.46
N PHE A 511 -7.88 2.60 -0.33
CA PHE A 511 -8.73 3.13 -1.40
C PHE A 511 -8.47 4.65 -1.57
N PRO A 512 -7.63 5.10 -2.53
CA PRO A 512 -7.07 4.35 -3.66
C PRO A 512 -5.78 3.58 -3.35
N GLY A 513 -5.08 3.96 -2.29
CA GLY A 513 -3.71 3.55 -2.02
C GLY A 513 -3.09 4.47 -0.99
N LEU A 514 -1.93 4.13 -0.44
CA LEU A 514 -1.18 5.03 0.44
C LEU A 514 0.31 5.06 0.09
N GLU A 515 1.05 3.98 0.34
CA GLU A 515 2.41 3.80 -0.21
C GLU A 515 2.38 3.34 -1.68
N PHE A 516 1.27 2.70 -2.05
CA PHE A 516 0.98 2.20 -3.39
C PHE A 516 -0.52 2.26 -3.63
N ASP A 517 -0.92 2.56 -4.87
CA ASP A 517 -2.17 2.08 -5.44
C ASP A 517 -1.90 0.73 -6.12
N PHE A 518 -1.96 -0.33 -5.32
CA PHE A 518 -1.67 -1.71 -5.76
C PHE A 518 -2.66 -2.22 -6.81
N ARG A 519 -3.77 -1.51 -7.04
CA ARG A 519 -4.74 -1.85 -8.08
C ARG A 519 -4.17 -1.64 -9.48
N ASN A 520 -3.12 -0.83 -9.62
CA ASN A 520 -2.44 -0.61 -10.89
C ASN A 520 -1.74 -1.86 -11.42
N LEU A 521 -1.40 -2.82 -10.55
CA LEU A 521 -0.77 -4.08 -10.94
C LEU A 521 -1.66 -4.90 -11.90
N TRP A 522 -2.97 -4.77 -11.81
CA TRP A 522 -3.91 -5.61 -12.56
C TRP A 522 -4.28 -5.05 -13.94
N ARG A 523 -3.89 -3.80 -14.23
CA ARG A 523 -4.31 -3.08 -15.44
C ARG A 523 -3.92 -3.78 -16.72
N ARG A 524 -2.78 -4.48 -16.70
CA ARG A 524 -2.22 -5.24 -17.83
C ARG A 524 -2.24 -6.74 -17.58
N ALA A 525 -3.17 -7.25 -16.78
CA ALA A 525 -3.27 -8.68 -16.54
C ALA A 525 -3.44 -9.53 -17.82
N PHE A 526 -3.96 -8.93 -18.90
CA PHE A 526 -4.18 -9.59 -20.19
C PHE A 526 -3.45 -8.86 -21.32
N GLU A 527 -2.80 -9.63 -22.20
CA GLU A 527 -2.11 -9.11 -23.38
C GLU A 527 -3.06 -8.34 -24.29
N GLY A 528 -2.59 -7.21 -24.82
CA GLY A 528 -3.30 -6.41 -25.82
C GLY A 528 -4.45 -5.54 -25.30
N ILE A 529 -4.75 -5.54 -24.00
CA ILE A 529 -5.73 -4.62 -23.40
C ILE A 529 -5.19 -3.92 -22.15
N LEU A 530 -5.71 -2.74 -21.88
CA LEU A 530 -5.46 -1.98 -20.65
C LEU A 530 -6.79 -1.74 -19.94
N LEU A 531 -6.91 -2.29 -18.74
CA LEU A 531 -8.01 -1.99 -17.82
C LEU A 531 -7.70 -0.71 -17.04
N ILE A 532 -8.75 -0.06 -16.56
CA ILE A 532 -8.61 0.91 -15.47
C ILE A 532 -8.34 0.17 -14.16
N GLU A 533 -7.59 0.80 -13.25
CA GLU A 533 -7.15 0.19 -12.00
C GLU A 533 -8.32 -0.23 -11.08
N ASN A 534 -9.38 0.57 -11.03
CA ASN A 534 -10.40 0.46 -9.98
C ASN A 534 -11.70 -0.24 -10.41
N ASN A 535 -11.83 -0.65 -11.67
CA ASN A 535 -12.99 -1.39 -12.17
C ASN A 535 -12.63 -2.16 -13.45
N ASN A 536 -13.61 -2.85 -14.04
CA ASN A 536 -13.42 -3.73 -15.20
C ASN A 536 -13.54 -3.08 -16.59
N TYR A 537 -13.39 -1.76 -16.69
CA TYR A 537 -13.52 -1.00 -17.92
C TYR A 537 -12.23 -1.01 -18.74
N VAL A 538 -12.32 -1.29 -20.05
CA VAL A 538 -11.19 -1.26 -20.98
C VAL A 538 -10.93 0.18 -21.43
N VAL A 539 -9.80 0.76 -21.04
CA VAL A 539 -9.43 2.15 -21.37
C VAL A 539 -8.69 2.27 -22.71
N SER A 540 -7.90 1.27 -23.06
CA SER A 540 -7.23 1.17 -24.36
C SER A 540 -6.97 -0.28 -24.72
N ALA A 541 -6.76 -0.55 -26.00
CA ALA A 541 -6.47 -1.87 -26.51
C ALA A 541 -5.57 -1.76 -27.76
N ASP A 542 -4.88 -2.84 -28.09
CA ASP A 542 -4.12 -2.98 -29.33
C ASP A 542 -5.07 -3.07 -30.53
N PRO A 543 -4.59 -2.84 -31.77
CA PRO A 543 -5.44 -2.80 -32.96
C PRO A 543 -6.36 -4.02 -33.16
N GLU A 544 -5.91 -5.21 -32.77
CA GLU A 544 -6.71 -6.46 -32.81
C GLU A 544 -7.90 -6.43 -31.83
N PHE A 545 -7.73 -5.78 -30.68
CA PHE A 545 -8.69 -5.72 -29.58
C PHE A 545 -9.37 -4.35 -29.45
N GLU A 546 -9.18 -3.42 -30.41
CA GLU A 546 -9.76 -2.06 -30.34
C GLU A 546 -11.29 -2.07 -30.18
N HIS A 547 -11.96 -3.11 -30.69
CA HIS A 547 -13.40 -3.32 -30.50
C HIS A 547 -13.83 -3.52 -29.03
N LEU A 548 -12.90 -3.85 -28.14
CA LEU A 548 -13.13 -3.98 -26.70
C LEU A 548 -13.01 -2.66 -25.95
N LYS A 549 -12.50 -1.60 -26.58
CA LYS A 549 -12.36 -0.30 -25.92
C LYS A 549 -13.71 0.22 -25.46
N GLY A 550 -13.79 0.58 -24.18
CA GLY A 550 -15.02 1.00 -23.51
C GLY A 550 -15.98 -0.13 -23.13
N CYS A 551 -15.69 -1.38 -23.50
CA CYS A 551 -16.41 -2.55 -23.01
C CYS A 551 -15.97 -2.89 -21.57
N ARG A 552 -16.77 -3.71 -20.90
CA ARG A 552 -16.49 -4.17 -19.53
C ARG A 552 -16.16 -5.65 -19.49
N LEU A 553 -15.06 -6.02 -18.83
CA LEU A 553 -14.65 -7.41 -18.56
C LEU A 553 -15.50 -8.01 -17.44
N VAL A 554 -16.58 -8.70 -17.80
CA VAL A 554 -17.59 -9.15 -16.83
C VAL A 554 -17.31 -10.55 -16.25
N ALA A 555 -16.51 -11.36 -16.93
CA ALA A 555 -16.09 -12.67 -16.42
C ALA A 555 -14.76 -13.13 -17.03
N ILE A 556 -14.00 -13.92 -16.26
CA ILE A 556 -12.74 -14.53 -16.68
C ILE A 556 -12.81 -16.02 -16.36
N GLY A 557 -12.51 -16.88 -17.33
CA GLY A 557 -12.56 -18.34 -17.12
C GLY A 557 -13.92 -18.83 -16.61
N TYR A 558 -15.01 -18.27 -17.16
CA TYR A 558 -16.41 -18.53 -16.76
C TYR A 558 -16.77 -18.12 -15.31
N LYS A 559 -15.94 -17.31 -14.65
CA LYS A 559 -16.22 -16.74 -13.34
C LYS A 559 -16.49 -15.24 -13.43
N PRO A 560 -17.66 -14.75 -12.98
CA PRO A 560 -17.94 -13.32 -12.95
C PRO A 560 -16.90 -12.54 -12.13
N THR A 561 -16.57 -11.32 -12.56
CA THR A 561 -15.63 -10.42 -11.87
C THR A 561 -16.33 -9.54 -10.81
N MET A 562 -17.66 -9.60 -10.75
CA MET A 562 -18.51 -8.82 -9.86
C MET A 562 -19.64 -9.68 -9.32
N VAL A 563 -20.25 -9.23 -8.23
CA VAL A 563 -21.44 -9.86 -7.64
C VAL A 563 -22.59 -8.86 -7.52
N ALA A 564 -23.82 -9.37 -7.62
CA ALA A 564 -25.01 -8.58 -7.34
C ALA A 564 -25.08 -8.21 -5.86
N THR A 565 -25.43 -6.97 -5.57
CA THR A 565 -25.58 -6.46 -4.21
C THR A 565 -27.02 -6.60 -3.76
N SER A 566 -27.20 -7.18 -2.58
CA SER A 566 -28.51 -7.35 -1.95
C SER A 566 -28.45 -7.12 -0.44
N GLY A 567 -29.63 -6.98 0.16
CA GLY A 567 -29.81 -6.88 1.60
C GLY A 567 -30.97 -5.96 1.96
N PRO A 568 -31.17 -5.73 3.27
CA PRO A 568 -32.24 -4.86 3.73
C PRO A 568 -31.94 -3.39 3.44
N VAL A 569 -32.97 -2.65 2.99
CA VAL A 569 -32.95 -1.17 2.94
C VAL A 569 -33.12 -0.58 4.34
N PHE A 570 -34.00 -1.19 5.16
CA PHE A 570 -34.29 -0.81 6.54
C PHE A 570 -33.88 -1.94 7.50
N PRO A 571 -33.37 -1.62 8.70
CA PRO A 571 -33.00 -2.61 9.70
C PRO A 571 -34.08 -3.66 9.92
N GLY A 572 -33.74 -4.94 9.81
CA GLY A 572 -34.66 -6.07 10.00
C GLY A 572 -35.67 -6.31 8.88
N GLY A 573 -35.59 -5.58 7.76
CA GLY A 573 -36.41 -5.82 6.58
C GLY A 573 -35.93 -7.00 5.71
N ASP A 574 -36.66 -7.26 4.63
CA ASP A 574 -36.32 -8.31 3.66
C ASP A 574 -35.05 -7.96 2.87
N SER A 575 -34.30 -9.00 2.49
CA SER A 575 -33.17 -8.84 1.57
C SER A 575 -33.68 -8.66 0.14
N ILE A 576 -33.41 -7.50 -0.46
CA ILE A 576 -33.79 -7.16 -1.84
C ILE A 576 -32.56 -6.73 -2.64
N PRO A 577 -32.61 -6.68 -3.98
CA PRO A 577 -31.57 -6.04 -4.79
C PRO A 577 -31.44 -4.56 -4.44
N LEU A 578 -30.21 -4.06 -4.35
CA LEU A 578 -29.94 -2.70 -3.92
C LEU A 578 -29.30 -1.89 -5.02
N ILE A 579 -30.11 -1.00 -5.57
CA ILE A 579 -29.78 -0.18 -6.73
C ILE A 579 -29.93 1.29 -6.37
N THR A 580 -29.06 2.12 -6.94
CA THR A 580 -29.12 3.58 -6.82
C THR A 580 -29.00 4.21 -8.20
N ALA A 581 -29.20 5.52 -8.32
CA ALA A 581 -28.98 6.21 -9.59
C ALA A 581 -27.51 6.09 -10.06
N ALA A 582 -26.55 6.07 -9.13
CA ALA A 582 -25.13 5.91 -9.41
C ALA A 582 -24.72 4.44 -9.64
N ASN A 583 -25.46 3.49 -9.06
CA ASN A 583 -25.23 2.05 -9.21
C ASN A 583 -26.54 1.35 -9.62
N PRO A 584 -27.02 1.55 -10.86
CA PRO A 584 -28.35 1.12 -11.29
C PRO A 584 -28.49 -0.40 -11.38
N ASN A 585 -27.37 -1.11 -11.48
CA ASN A 585 -27.33 -2.57 -11.57
C ASN A 585 -26.98 -3.24 -10.22
N GLY A 586 -26.81 -2.45 -9.15
CA GLY A 586 -26.53 -2.95 -7.80
C GLY A 586 -25.29 -3.83 -7.76
N VAL A 587 -24.15 -3.26 -8.17
CA VAL A 587 -22.90 -4.00 -8.34
C VAL A 587 -21.96 -3.81 -7.16
N SER A 588 -21.46 -4.92 -6.63
CA SER A 588 -20.24 -4.96 -5.82
C SER A 588 -19.12 -5.57 -6.66
N PHE A 589 -18.05 -4.79 -6.85
CA PHE A 589 -16.80 -5.35 -7.36
C PHE A 589 -16.21 -6.29 -6.33
N MET A 590 -15.58 -7.35 -6.82
CA MET A 590 -14.60 -8.09 -6.03
C MET A 590 -13.25 -7.49 -6.36
N GLU A 591 -12.42 -7.24 -5.35
CA GLU A 591 -11.03 -6.84 -5.57
C GLU A 591 -10.31 -7.76 -6.55
N TRP A 592 -9.49 -7.18 -7.43
CA TRP A 592 -8.82 -7.90 -8.50
C TRP A 592 -7.97 -9.08 -8.04
N SER A 593 -7.26 -8.93 -6.93
CA SER A 593 -6.48 -10.03 -6.35
C SER A 593 -7.34 -11.27 -6.09
N ASN A 594 -8.56 -11.08 -5.58
CA ASN A 594 -9.49 -12.17 -5.31
C ASN A 594 -10.24 -12.64 -6.56
N SER A 595 -10.68 -11.72 -7.44
CA SER A 595 -11.41 -12.10 -8.65
C SER A 595 -10.54 -12.83 -9.69
N MET A 596 -9.24 -12.52 -9.73
CA MET A 596 -8.27 -13.16 -10.62
C MET A 596 -7.48 -14.29 -9.96
N ALA A 597 -7.69 -14.60 -8.67
CA ALA A 597 -6.84 -15.50 -7.88
C ALA A 597 -6.51 -16.84 -8.57
N GLN A 598 -7.49 -17.44 -9.27
CA GLN A 598 -7.27 -18.69 -10.01
C GLN A 598 -6.68 -18.51 -11.41
N VAL A 599 -6.94 -17.37 -12.04
CA VAL A 599 -6.46 -17.02 -13.38
C VAL A 599 -4.97 -16.67 -13.34
N LEU A 600 -4.52 -16.07 -12.24
CA LEU A 600 -3.10 -15.74 -12.01
C LEU A 600 -2.18 -16.96 -11.97
N GLN A 601 -2.72 -18.17 -11.86
CA GLN A 601 -1.95 -19.42 -11.97
C GLN A 601 -1.79 -19.90 -13.41
N LYS A 602 -2.35 -19.17 -14.38
CA LYS A 602 -2.31 -19.45 -15.83
C LYS A 602 -1.52 -18.41 -16.61
N GLN A 603 -0.55 -17.75 -15.96
CA GLN A 603 0.33 -16.77 -16.63
C GLN A 603 1.04 -17.42 -17.82
N GLY A 604 0.99 -16.76 -18.97
CA GLY A 604 1.48 -17.30 -20.23
C GLY A 604 0.47 -18.12 -21.04
N GLU A 605 -0.67 -18.51 -20.44
CA GLU A 605 -1.73 -19.27 -21.11
C GLU A 605 -2.90 -18.37 -21.55
N GLU A 606 -3.68 -18.85 -22.52
CA GLU A 606 -4.94 -18.22 -22.90
C GLU A 606 -6.08 -18.59 -21.96
N VAL A 607 -6.89 -17.60 -21.61
CA VAL A 607 -8.15 -17.78 -20.89
C VAL A 607 -9.29 -17.09 -21.61
N ILE A 608 -10.49 -17.65 -21.50
CA ILE A 608 -11.69 -17.04 -22.08
C ILE A 608 -12.14 -15.87 -21.20
N CYS A 609 -12.09 -14.68 -21.76
CA CYS A 609 -12.60 -13.45 -21.17
C CYS A 609 -13.96 -13.10 -21.80
N HIS A 610 -14.92 -12.71 -20.98
CA HIS A 610 -16.25 -12.29 -21.44
C HIS A 610 -16.38 -10.78 -21.25
N PHE A 611 -16.79 -10.10 -22.33
CA PHE A 611 -17.02 -8.67 -22.34
C PHE A 611 -18.47 -8.35 -22.66
N THR A 612 -18.93 -7.16 -22.27
CA THR A 612 -20.18 -6.59 -22.81
C THR A 612 -20.11 -6.53 -24.35
N ILE A 613 -21.24 -6.73 -25.05
CA ILE A 613 -21.30 -6.70 -26.54
C ILE A 613 -20.84 -5.36 -27.15
N GLY A 614 -20.93 -4.28 -26.37
CA GLY A 614 -20.41 -2.98 -26.76
C GLY A 614 -20.02 -2.14 -25.54
N PRO A 615 -19.64 -0.88 -25.77
CA PRO A 615 -19.24 0.01 -24.70
C PRO A 615 -20.32 0.18 -23.63
N SER A 616 -19.93 0.18 -22.36
CA SER A 616 -20.84 0.34 -21.22
C SER A 616 -20.25 1.27 -20.17
N ILE A 617 -20.88 2.42 -20.00
CA ILE A 617 -20.49 3.38 -18.95
C ILE A 617 -20.90 2.90 -17.55
N THR A 618 -21.90 2.02 -17.43
CA THR A 618 -22.35 1.45 -16.14
C THR A 618 -21.85 0.02 -15.96
N GLU A 619 -21.59 -0.34 -14.71
CA GLU A 619 -21.21 -1.69 -14.29
C GLU A 619 -22.28 -2.71 -14.66
N VAL A 620 -21.89 -3.91 -15.11
CA VAL A 620 -22.82 -4.96 -15.53
C VAL A 620 -22.60 -6.21 -14.69
N VAL A 621 -23.63 -6.68 -13.99
CA VAL A 621 -23.59 -7.98 -13.32
C VAL A 621 -23.77 -9.09 -14.36
N ALA A 622 -22.81 -10.00 -14.41
CA ALA A 622 -22.93 -11.23 -15.19
C ALA A 622 -23.25 -12.42 -14.27
N LEU A 623 -24.19 -13.26 -14.72
CA LEU A 623 -24.47 -14.54 -14.07
C LEU A 623 -23.72 -15.63 -14.84
N ALA A 624 -23.08 -16.54 -14.11
CA ALA A 624 -22.29 -17.62 -14.71
C ALA A 624 -23.09 -18.44 -15.76
N LYS A 625 -24.39 -18.67 -15.50
CA LYS A 625 -25.31 -19.37 -16.40
C LYS A 625 -25.58 -18.66 -17.73
N ASP A 626 -25.36 -17.35 -17.79
CA ASP A 626 -25.68 -16.50 -18.95
C ASP A 626 -24.44 -16.16 -19.78
N LEU A 627 -23.24 -16.58 -19.36
CA LEU A 627 -21.97 -16.26 -20.03
C LEU A 627 -21.87 -16.83 -21.45
N ASP A 628 -22.58 -17.91 -21.74
CA ASP A 628 -22.67 -18.48 -23.08
C ASP A 628 -23.67 -17.77 -24.00
N ASN A 629 -24.41 -16.77 -23.50
CA ASN A 629 -25.36 -16.03 -24.30
C ASN A 629 -24.66 -14.94 -25.13
N GLU A 630 -24.41 -15.25 -26.41
CA GLU A 630 -23.77 -14.35 -27.38
C GLU A 630 -24.55 -13.05 -27.66
N LYS A 631 -25.80 -12.93 -27.18
CA LYS A 631 -26.55 -11.66 -27.23
C LYS A 631 -26.22 -10.73 -26.06
N LEU A 632 -25.65 -11.26 -24.99
CA LEU A 632 -25.31 -10.52 -23.78
C LEU A 632 -23.81 -10.26 -23.68
N TYR A 633 -22.99 -11.23 -24.10
CA TYR A 633 -21.55 -11.17 -23.94
C TYR A 633 -20.80 -11.65 -25.18
N GLN A 634 -19.69 -10.98 -25.48
CA GLN A 634 -18.72 -11.45 -26.46
C GLN A 634 -17.59 -12.19 -25.73
N LYS A 635 -17.15 -13.31 -26.30
CA LYS A 635 -16.08 -14.15 -25.78
C LYS A 635 -14.80 -13.87 -26.54
N VAL A 636 -13.74 -13.54 -25.82
CA VAL A 636 -12.43 -13.26 -26.39
C VAL A 636 -11.38 -14.08 -25.63
N PRO A 637 -10.64 -14.98 -26.29
CA PRO A 637 -9.47 -15.59 -25.69
C PRO A 637 -8.38 -14.52 -25.53
N LEU A 638 -7.84 -14.37 -24.32
CA LEU A 638 -6.74 -13.47 -24.04
C LEU A 638 -5.67 -14.21 -23.26
N LYS A 639 -4.40 -13.95 -23.62
CA LYS A 639 -3.25 -14.46 -22.88
C LYS A 639 -3.05 -13.68 -21.59
N VAL A 640 -2.81 -14.39 -20.49
CA VAL A 640 -2.53 -13.80 -19.19
C VAL A 640 -1.05 -13.39 -19.15
N ASN A 641 -0.77 -12.12 -18.88
CA ASN A 641 0.61 -11.61 -18.79
C ASN A 641 1.35 -12.19 -17.57
N HIS A 642 2.68 -12.19 -17.63
CA HIS A 642 3.52 -12.56 -16.50
C HIS A 642 3.63 -11.40 -15.50
N PHE A 643 3.27 -11.65 -14.24
CA PHE A 643 3.36 -10.69 -13.15
C PHE A 643 4.77 -10.50 -12.64
N PHE A 644 5.58 -11.55 -12.73
CA PHE A 644 6.97 -11.55 -12.34
C PHE A 644 7.85 -12.00 -13.49
N GLU A 645 9.08 -11.50 -13.53
CA GLU A 645 10.12 -12.06 -14.39
C GLU A 645 10.36 -13.53 -14.04
N ALA A 646 10.60 -14.37 -15.04
CA ALA A 646 10.70 -15.82 -14.90
C ALA A 646 11.68 -16.24 -13.80
N ASP A 647 11.25 -17.17 -12.93
CA ASP A 647 12.03 -17.67 -11.78
C ASP A 647 12.50 -16.57 -10.82
N THR A 648 11.73 -15.48 -10.70
CA THR A 648 11.99 -14.37 -9.78
C THR A 648 10.70 -13.90 -9.09
N SER A 649 10.87 -13.06 -8.07
CA SER A 649 9.80 -12.29 -7.43
C SER A 649 9.81 -10.80 -7.82
N VAL A 650 10.43 -10.45 -8.96
CA VAL A 650 10.54 -9.07 -9.47
C VAL A 650 9.43 -8.82 -10.48
N PHE A 651 8.74 -7.67 -10.39
CA PHE A 651 7.68 -7.34 -11.34
C PHE A 651 8.18 -7.30 -12.78
N SER A 652 7.39 -7.86 -13.69
CA SER A 652 7.70 -7.78 -15.11
C SER A 652 7.50 -6.37 -15.68
N GLU A 653 8.33 -6.00 -16.66
CA GLU A 653 8.15 -4.78 -17.46
C GLU A 653 6.82 -4.74 -18.22
N GLU A 654 6.21 -5.89 -18.46
CA GLU A 654 4.91 -6.01 -19.13
C GLU A 654 3.76 -5.48 -18.27
N ILE A 655 3.88 -5.55 -16.94
CA ILE A 655 2.78 -5.26 -16.02
C ILE A 655 2.79 -3.82 -15.54
N ILE A 656 3.93 -3.29 -15.13
CA ILE A 656 4.02 -1.99 -14.48
C ILE A 656 5.18 -1.14 -15.00
N LYS A 657 4.91 0.14 -15.24
CA LYS A 657 5.88 1.15 -15.69
C LYS A 657 6.22 2.14 -14.56
N PRO A 658 7.34 2.87 -14.65
CA PRO A 658 7.70 3.88 -13.65
C PRO A 658 6.57 4.88 -13.38
N GLY A 659 6.29 5.15 -12.10
CA GLY A 659 5.24 6.05 -11.64
C GLY A 659 3.83 5.46 -11.61
N GLU A 660 3.62 4.25 -12.14
CA GLU A 660 2.28 3.69 -12.24
C GLU A 660 1.73 3.16 -10.93
N MET A 661 2.57 2.79 -9.96
CA MET A 661 2.09 2.35 -8.65
C MET A 661 1.60 3.51 -7.78
N THR A 662 2.02 4.74 -8.08
CA THR A 662 1.63 5.94 -7.32
C THR A 662 0.63 6.83 -8.07
N GLN A 663 0.32 6.53 -9.34
CA GLN A 663 -0.49 7.40 -10.20
C GLN A 663 -1.92 7.66 -9.72
N GLY A 664 -2.51 6.70 -8.99
CA GLY A 664 -3.88 6.79 -8.46
C GLY A 664 -3.99 7.47 -7.10
N LEU A 665 -2.86 7.78 -6.45
CA LEU A 665 -2.81 8.42 -5.14
C LEU A 665 -3.26 9.89 -5.18
N CYS A 666 -3.50 10.48 -4.01
CA CYS A 666 -3.85 11.89 -3.94
C CYS A 666 -2.71 12.78 -4.45
N ALA A 667 -3.08 13.95 -4.98
CA ALA A 667 -2.15 14.98 -5.43
C ALA A 667 -2.39 16.31 -4.67
N PRO A 668 -1.57 16.69 -3.68
CA PRO A 668 -0.41 15.97 -3.18
C PRO A 668 -0.80 14.83 -2.20
N TRP A 669 0.11 13.91 -1.91
CA TRP A 669 -0.13 12.69 -1.10
C TRP A 669 -0.63 12.97 0.32
N GLN A 670 -0.33 14.13 0.93
CA GLN A 670 -0.79 14.45 2.29
C GLN A 670 -2.33 14.53 2.40
N ASN A 671 -3.02 14.70 1.27
CA ASN A 671 -4.49 14.61 1.20
C ASN A 671 -5.01 13.23 1.63
N ASP A 672 -4.23 12.17 1.45
CA ASP A 672 -4.61 10.81 1.84
C ASP A 672 -4.90 10.69 3.35
N TYR A 673 -4.41 11.63 4.17
CA TYR A 673 -4.74 11.70 5.59
C TYR A 673 -6.13 12.25 5.92
N ARG A 674 -6.85 12.91 5.00
CA ARG A 674 -8.17 13.49 5.31
C ARG A 674 -9.25 13.30 4.23
N GLU A 675 -8.88 12.84 3.04
CA GLU A 675 -9.81 12.71 1.90
C GLU A 675 -10.91 11.66 2.08
N CYS A 676 -11.93 11.76 1.21
CA CYS A 676 -13.28 11.24 1.45
C CYS A 676 -13.42 9.76 1.83
N ALA A 677 -12.47 8.93 1.45
CA ALA A 677 -12.54 7.46 1.56
C ALA A 677 -11.44 6.82 2.42
N CYS A 678 -10.41 7.57 2.83
CA CYS A 678 -9.24 7.08 3.57
C CYS A 678 -9.39 7.42 5.06
N TYR A 679 -10.07 6.58 5.83
CA TYR A 679 -10.44 6.92 7.21
C TYR A 679 -9.72 6.15 8.32
N TYR A 680 -9.02 5.03 8.03
CA TYR A 680 -8.21 4.34 9.02
C TYR A 680 -7.26 3.31 8.40
N TRP A 681 -5.95 3.39 8.70
CA TRP A 681 -4.95 2.38 8.33
C TRP A 681 -3.95 2.18 9.47
N ALA A 682 -3.96 1.03 10.12
CA ALA A 682 -3.35 0.81 11.43
C ALA A 682 -1.88 1.26 11.59
N ALA A 683 -1.04 1.01 10.60
CA ALA A 683 0.39 1.35 10.65
C ALA A 683 0.71 2.77 10.16
N SER A 684 0.02 3.23 9.12
CA SER A 684 0.43 4.44 8.38
C SER A 684 -0.47 5.65 8.67
N ARG A 685 -1.73 5.43 9.07
CA ARG A 685 -2.69 6.47 9.46
C ARG A 685 -3.54 5.97 10.65
N PRO A 686 -2.97 5.96 11.88
CA PRO A 686 -3.73 5.68 13.11
C PRO A 686 -4.94 6.60 13.27
N ASP A 687 -5.92 6.18 14.07
CA ASP A 687 -7.13 6.97 14.34
C ASP A 687 -7.25 7.29 15.84
N PHE A 688 -7.25 6.26 16.68
CA PHE A 688 -7.45 6.36 18.13
C PHE A 688 -6.19 5.98 18.91
N VAL A 689 -5.59 6.96 19.57
CA VAL A 689 -4.28 6.84 20.23
C VAL A 689 -4.36 7.24 21.71
N ASN A 690 -3.31 6.95 22.48
CA ASN A 690 -3.25 7.19 23.93
C ASN A 690 -4.42 6.54 24.70
N VAL A 691 -4.88 5.36 24.23
CA VAL A 691 -6.11 4.74 24.71
C VAL A 691 -5.94 4.16 26.12
N VAL A 692 -6.76 4.64 27.05
CA VAL A 692 -6.81 4.22 28.46
C VAL A 692 -8.26 3.99 28.91
N PRO A 693 -8.51 3.16 29.94
CA PRO A 693 -9.84 3.04 30.52
C PRO A 693 -10.24 4.33 31.27
N ASP A 694 -11.48 4.79 31.07
CA ASP A 694 -12.10 5.88 31.80
C ASP A 694 -12.64 5.42 33.17
N GLU A 695 -13.31 6.33 33.90
CA GLU A 695 -13.91 6.04 35.22
C GLU A 695 -14.97 4.92 35.19
N LYS A 696 -15.55 4.63 34.02
CA LYS A 696 -16.55 3.58 33.80
C LYS A 696 -15.94 2.31 33.20
N GLY A 697 -14.63 2.30 32.96
CA GLY A 697 -13.91 1.20 32.30
C GLY A 697 -14.11 1.14 30.78
N LEU A 698 -14.66 2.19 30.16
CA LEU A 698 -14.75 2.35 28.71
C LEU A 698 -13.48 2.98 28.14
N SER A 699 -13.28 2.88 26.84
CA SER A 699 -12.10 3.43 26.18
C SER A 699 -12.16 4.95 26.06
N SER A 700 -11.15 5.65 26.56
CA SER A 700 -10.90 7.08 26.32
C SER A 700 -9.53 7.26 25.69
N GLY A 701 -9.35 8.29 24.86
CA GLY A 701 -8.11 8.54 24.14
C GLY A 701 -8.27 9.69 23.16
N ASP A 702 -7.25 9.92 22.32
CA ASP A 702 -7.20 11.05 21.41
C ASP A 702 -7.42 10.62 19.96
N ASN A 703 -7.96 11.54 19.14
CA ASN A 703 -7.83 11.42 17.69
C ASN A 703 -6.40 11.76 17.29
N TRP A 704 -5.73 10.90 16.52
CA TRP A 704 -4.35 11.10 16.07
C TRP A 704 -4.13 12.45 15.38
N MET A 705 -5.13 12.94 14.63
CA MET A 705 -5.11 14.22 13.91
C MET A 705 -5.47 15.43 14.78
N ALA A 706 -5.69 15.27 16.09
CA ALA A 706 -5.95 16.39 16.99
C ALA A 706 -4.68 17.23 17.21
N LYS A 707 -4.83 18.56 17.11
CA LYS A 707 -3.73 19.52 17.35
C LYS A 707 -3.20 19.48 18.78
N LYS A 708 -4.05 19.06 19.73
CA LYS A 708 -3.74 18.92 21.15
C LYS A 708 -4.34 17.61 21.67
N ARG A 709 -3.58 16.90 22.49
CA ARG A 709 -4.04 15.72 23.23
C ARG A 709 -4.80 16.19 24.48
N THR A 710 -6.03 15.74 24.64
CA THR A 710 -6.91 16.08 25.77
C THR A 710 -7.41 14.85 26.50
N GLY A 711 -7.16 13.65 25.97
CA GLY A 711 -7.75 12.39 26.42
C GLY A 711 -9.21 12.22 25.98
N GLU A 712 -9.76 13.19 25.24
CA GLU A 712 -11.11 13.16 24.69
C GLU A 712 -11.05 13.08 23.17
N TYR A 713 -11.70 12.08 22.59
CA TYR A 713 -11.67 11.86 21.15
C TYR A 713 -12.46 12.95 20.42
N ILE A 714 -11.84 13.60 19.44
CA ILE A 714 -12.49 14.58 18.57
C ILE A 714 -12.80 13.91 17.24
N LEU A 715 -14.07 13.96 16.84
CA LEU A 715 -14.51 13.37 15.58
C LEU A 715 -14.01 14.17 14.38
N ASP A 716 -13.37 13.51 13.41
CA ASP A 716 -13.00 14.15 12.14
C ASP A 716 -14.20 14.29 11.19
N ASN A 717 -14.90 15.41 11.34
CA ASN A 717 -15.94 15.87 10.42
C ASN A 717 -15.41 16.79 9.31
N ARG A 718 -14.08 16.91 9.17
CA ARG A 718 -13.33 17.80 8.27
C ARG A 718 -13.39 19.30 8.54
N THR A 719 -14.26 19.74 9.46
CA THR A 719 -14.52 21.16 9.73
C THR A 719 -14.08 21.61 11.12
N ASP A 720 -13.90 20.68 12.06
CA ASP A 720 -13.46 21.00 13.42
C ASP A 720 -12.04 21.57 13.42
N SER A 721 -11.90 22.81 13.88
CA SER A 721 -10.63 23.55 13.88
C SER A 721 -9.60 23.04 14.89
N ARG A 722 -10.02 22.17 15.82
CA ARG A 722 -9.14 21.47 16.76
C ARG A 722 -8.34 20.35 16.09
N LEU A 723 -8.77 19.89 14.91
CA LEU A 723 -8.05 18.91 14.11
C LEU A 723 -7.13 19.60 13.09
N LEU A 724 -6.09 18.88 12.65
CA LEU A 724 -5.21 19.33 11.58
C LEU A 724 -5.98 19.54 10.28
N SER A 725 -5.79 20.69 9.65
CA SER A 725 -6.35 21.03 8.34
C SER A 725 -5.47 20.50 7.19
N TYR A 726 -5.99 20.54 5.95
CA TYR A 726 -5.15 20.26 4.78
C TYR A 726 -3.95 21.21 4.68
N ASP A 727 -4.17 22.51 4.93
CA ASP A 727 -3.10 23.49 4.89
C ASP A 727 -2.05 23.25 6.00
N ASP A 728 -2.45 22.78 7.18
CA ASP A 728 -1.50 22.41 8.25
C ASP A 728 -0.57 21.26 7.79
N LEU A 729 -1.15 20.24 7.12
CA LEU A 729 -0.41 19.09 6.60
C LEU A 729 0.51 19.46 5.43
N PHE A 730 0.00 20.18 4.44
CA PHE A 730 0.81 20.62 3.29
C PHE A 730 1.99 21.48 3.71
N ARG A 731 1.83 22.26 4.78
CA ARG A 731 2.87 23.16 5.28
C ARG A 731 3.87 22.48 6.20
N ASN A 732 3.42 21.60 7.09
CA ASN A 732 4.24 21.15 8.22
C ASN A 732 3.90 19.73 8.73
N TRP A 733 3.49 18.80 7.86
CA TRP A 733 3.10 17.45 8.28
C TRP A 733 4.13 16.76 9.20
N GLU A 734 5.43 16.92 8.94
CA GLU A 734 6.50 16.34 9.79
C GLU A 734 6.44 16.86 11.22
N GLY A 735 6.21 18.16 11.38
CA GLY A 735 6.11 18.82 12.67
C GLY A 735 4.81 18.48 13.40
N GLU A 736 3.70 18.45 12.67
CA GLU A 736 2.35 18.26 13.23
C GLU A 736 2.04 16.80 13.62
N LEU A 737 2.53 15.82 12.86
CA LEU A 737 2.23 14.41 13.09
C LEU A 737 3.22 13.77 14.08
N SER A 738 2.68 12.95 14.98
CA SER A 738 3.45 12.17 15.95
C SER A 738 3.54 10.70 15.52
N PHE A 739 4.68 10.07 15.77
CA PHE A 739 4.74 8.60 15.75
C PHE A 739 4.02 8.04 16.97
N ILE A 740 3.52 6.81 16.84
CA ILE A 740 2.76 6.08 17.84
C ILE A 740 3.51 4.80 18.18
N ILE A 741 4.02 4.73 19.40
CA ILE A 741 4.77 3.57 19.89
C ILE A 741 4.06 3.04 21.12
N LYS A 742 3.74 1.75 21.11
CA LYS A 742 2.92 1.09 22.14
C LYS A 742 1.60 1.81 22.39
N GLY A 743 1.04 2.39 21.33
CA GLY A 743 -0.21 3.15 21.35
C GLY A 743 -0.11 4.59 21.85
N ASN A 744 1.09 5.13 22.11
CA ASN A 744 1.27 6.48 22.64
C ASN A 744 2.09 7.37 21.70
N ASP A 745 1.84 8.69 21.73
CA ASP A 745 2.69 9.67 21.04
C ASP A 745 4.16 9.52 21.42
N ALA A 746 5.05 9.49 20.42
CA ALA A 746 6.47 9.31 20.60
C ALA A 746 7.29 9.97 19.47
N THR A 747 8.55 10.24 19.76
CA THR A 747 9.57 10.65 18.77
C THR A 747 10.59 9.54 18.50
N GLY A 748 10.67 8.54 19.38
CA GLY A 748 11.59 7.40 19.34
C GLY A 748 11.12 6.24 20.23
N THR A 749 11.93 5.20 20.38
CA THR A 749 11.57 4.01 21.19
C THR A 749 11.73 4.21 22.70
N ASP A 750 12.51 5.19 23.14
CA ASP A 750 12.64 5.49 24.57
C ASP A 750 11.48 6.38 25.04
N GLN A 751 10.66 5.82 25.91
CA GLN A 751 9.99 6.57 26.96
C GLN A 751 10.27 5.83 28.27
N GLU A 752 11.27 6.30 29.02
CA GLU A 752 11.17 6.20 30.48
C GLU A 752 9.88 6.93 30.86
N LYS A 753 8.86 6.19 31.30
CA LYS A 753 7.70 6.77 31.96
C LYS A 753 8.08 7.29 33.33
#